data_AF-A0A2V5HSE5-F1
#
_entry.id   AF-A0A2V5HSE5-F1
#
_cell.length_a   1.000
_cell.length_b   1.000
_cell.length_c   1.000
_cell.angle_alpha   90.00
_cell.angle_beta   90.00
_cell.angle_gamma   90.00
#
_symmetry.space_group_name_H-M   'P 1'
#
loop_
_entity.id
_entity.type
_entity.pdbx_description
1 polymer ?
#
loop_
_entity_poly.entity_id
_entity_poly.type
_entity_poly.pdbx_seq_one_letter_code
_entity_poly.pdbx_strand_id
1 'polypeptide(L)'
;AEWGHPDVAILFTCLAFYHEGLNQEQCRQCLESVLRADDPATEYDRWTETSAAMPEGLRHWNLINVNDYDQGFAIWQHLRFSTTVINYYLKNFVFPVHAKQFAIKLQMSGWDVPNFRNSPDTSDATKTVQPGLTTGFSGTNDNRRLLPLTMEQHDLPELSHTNAEVLTYLLQRRNREYRAAVFKGKRMSETELLSSLTKTKIRTLIDAGAFVLEMDNLSLVKTWLMHDNEAQAAVYFGSDNQPWVCSQTGKCLPLIATPYADDMTGCLIYLDQAHTRGTDLKLPAHARGALTLGLNQTKDHTVQAAMRLRQLGTTQSVVFIAPPEVHLNILDVCGKHQDEELDSSDVVYWLLHQTCASNRDLEPLYNAQGVDFCRRIQAAEDHPHFVKNQLQRKYYMGILQQPEQQTLEQLYKPAPTDASDGDSNSSNDLTYSGQAANFIEVLRQRRAEGKGVHDSTINSSALEEVEQEREVAYEVEEEREAERPKLLKPYTYPGLHRSLSQFAETGSLAGVEYVPAESMVFETELGGKYRGKVDLSLPHLYVSVEFTKTVKLKPGEKMDELTRPVNWLLCNIRTEIAIVVTPEEAEDLIPILRSEAAPSMHLMTYAAPVTKRMQHFSNLDYYTVPPLAVANYAPAFLAFEVGIFAGRLYFGSREYEEILDRLALEWDDAAGSAVTPAEGSSLSMVFLQEWLALRRQGQDISHTPMGYVCQGRMLRPDHPFFVQSDTRQTTDSIFPSSGKNVSAEEQEEYWDSDEGEEDEAEPFDLDVEDDEDFEEEI
;
A
#
# COMPACT_ATOMS: atom_id res chain seq x y z
N ALA A 1 -20.93 10.64 -5.49
CA ALA A 1 -19.47 10.70 -5.34
C ALA A 1 -18.86 9.63 -6.25
N GLU A 2 -18.28 10.06 -7.37
CA GLU A 2 -17.49 9.25 -8.34
C GLU A 2 -16.08 8.89 -7.81
N TRP A 3 -15.89 8.88 -6.48
CA TRP A 3 -14.58 8.68 -5.87
C TRP A 3 -14.27 7.21 -5.57
N GLY A 4 -15.16 6.28 -5.97
CA GLY A 4 -15.01 4.84 -5.75
C GLY A 4 -13.98 4.17 -6.66
N HIS A 5 -13.59 4.82 -7.76
CA HIS A 5 -12.56 4.28 -8.64
C HIS A 5 -11.20 4.29 -7.90
N PRO A 6 -10.49 3.15 -7.80
CA PRO A 6 -9.23 3.05 -7.07
C PRO A 6 -8.19 4.11 -7.48
N ASP A 7 -8.05 4.39 -8.77
CA ASP A 7 -7.11 5.42 -9.27
C ASP A 7 -7.45 6.82 -8.78
N VAL A 8 -8.74 7.12 -8.65
CA VAL A 8 -9.20 8.43 -8.22
C VAL A 8 -8.95 8.59 -6.72
N ALA A 9 -9.21 7.53 -5.94
CA ALA A 9 -8.86 7.48 -4.52
C ALA A 9 -7.33 7.59 -4.30
N ILE A 10 -6.52 6.88 -5.09
CA ILE A 10 -5.05 6.97 -5.05
C ILE A 10 -4.60 8.41 -5.38
N LEU A 11 -5.14 9.01 -6.45
CA LEU A 11 -4.79 10.35 -6.88
C LEU A 11 -5.12 11.39 -5.80
N PHE A 12 -6.32 11.37 -5.23
CA PHE A 12 -6.68 12.32 -4.16
C PHE A 12 -5.91 12.08 -2.88
N THR A 13 -5.61 10.82 -2.54
CA THR A 13 -4.73 10.52 -1.41
C THR A 13 -3.36 11.18 -1.62
N CYS A 14 -2.74 10.97 -2.79
CA CYS A 14 -1.49 11.64 -3.13
C CYS A 14 -1.59 13.18 -3.05
N LEU A 15 -2.63 13.77 -3.66
CA LEU A 15 -2.83 15.22 -3.66
C LEU A 15 -3.04 15.78 -2.25
N ALA A 16 -3.82 15.12 -1.40
CA ALA A 16 -4.05 15.53 -0.02
C ALA A 16 -2.72 15.60 0.74
N PHE A 17 -1.91 14.54 0.67
CA PHE A 17 -0.60 14.52 1.32
C PHE A 17 0.40 15.52 0.71
N TYR A 18 0.36 15.78 -0.60
CA TYR A 18 1.20 16.80 -1.21
C TYR A 18 0.81 18.23 -0.80
N HIS A 19 -0.47 18.48 -0.52
CA HIS A 19 -0.96 19.79 -0.09
C HIS A 19 -0.79 20.02 1.42
N GLU A 20 -1.11 19.02 2.25
CA GLU A 20 -1.07 19.12 3.71
C GLU A 20 0.34 18.86 4.27
N GLY A 21 1.12 18.03 3.57
CA GLY A 21 2.39 17.51 4.06
C GLY A 21 2.20 16.43 5.13
N LEU A 22 3.31 15.83 5.56
CA LEU A 22 3.28 14.87 6.67
C LEU A 22 3.11 15.60 8.00
N ASN A 23 2.39 14.98 8.94
CA ASN A 23 2.44 15.40 10.34
C ASN A 23 3.68 14.83 11.06
N GLN A 24 3.95 15.28 12.29
CA GLN A 24 5.15 14.90 13.03
C GLN A 24 5.22 13.40 13.32
N GLU A 25 4.08 12.78 13.64
CA GLU A 25 3.99 11.36 13.96
C GLU A 25 4.25 10.49 12.72
N GLN A 26 3.68 10.87 11.57
CA GLN A 26 3.91 10.20 10.30
C GLN A 26 5.39 10.28 9.87
N CYS A 27 6.02 11.45 10.05
CA CYS A 27 7.46 11.61 9.76
C CYS A 27 8.34 10.76 10.70
N ARG A 28 7.97 10.66 11.98
CA ARG A 28 8.64 9.80 12.97
C ARG A 28 8.54 8.32 12.58
N GLN A 29 7.35 7.86 12.18
CA GLN A 29 7.14 6.50 11.67
C GLN A 29 8.03 6.19 10.45
N CYS A 30 8.19 7.14 9.53
CA CYS A 30 9.13 6.97 8.43
C CYS A 30 10.57 6.77 8.93
N LEU A 31 11.03 7.61 9.88
CA LEU A 31 12.39 7.51 10.44
C LEU A 31 12.64 6.17 11.13
N GLU A 32 11.66 5.66 11.87
CA GLU A 32 11.73 4.33 12.48
C GLU A 32 11.82 3.21 11.44
N SER A 33 11.11 3.35 10.33
CA SER A 33 11.20 2.39 9.22
C SER A 33 12.55 2.43 8.52
N VAL A 34 13.13 3.62 8.33
CA VAL A 34 14.50 3.76 7.80
C VAL A 34 15.51 3.11 8.75
N LEU A 35 15.34 3.25 10.06
CA LEU A 35 16.20 2.59 11.05
C LEU A 35 16.16 1.06 10.95
N ARG A 36 15.03 0.49 10.53
CA ARG A 36 14.85 -0.96 10.34
C ARG A 36 15.23 -1.44 8.94
N ALA A 37 15.55 -0.53 8.01
CA ALA A 37 15.92 -0.89 6.65
C ALA A 37 17.34 -1.49 6.60
N ASP A 38 17.62 -2.28 5.56
CA ASP A 38 18.93 -2.91 5.37
C ASP A 38 20.06 -1.90 5.12
N ASP A 39 19.74 -0.74 4.52
CA ASP A 39 20.66 0.39 4.36
C ASP A 39 19.98 1.72 4.73
N PRO A 40 19.95 2.06 6.04
CA PRO A 40 19.35 3.29 6.52
C PRO A 40 20.02 4.56 5.96
N ALA A 41 21.33 4.50 5.71
CA ALA A 41 22.10 5.65 5.26
C ALA A 41 21.73 6.04 3.83
N THR A 42 21.64 5.07 2.93
CA THR A 42 21.25 5.33 1.53
C THR A 42 19.78 5.76 1.43
N GLU A 43 18.86 5.13 2.17
CA GLU A 43 17.46 5.55 2.17
C GLU A 43 17.28 6.97 2.72
N TYR A 44 18.00 7.33 3.78
CA TYR A 44 17.96 8.68 4.33
C TYR A 44 18.64 9.71 3.43
N ASP A 45 19.76 9.38 2.78
CA ASP A 45 20.41 10.27 1.82
C ASP A 45 19.42 10.67 0.71
N ARG A 46 18.59 9.75 0.20
CA ARG A 46 17.54 10.06 -0.80
C ARG A 46 16.55 11.12 -0.32
N TRP A 47 16.25 11.16 0.98
CA TRP A 47 15.34 12.16 1.55
C TRP A 47 15.95 13.55 1.59
N THR A 48 17.28 13.62 1.76
CA THR A 48 18.02 14.86 1.99
C THR A 48 18.71 15.42 0.74
N GLU A 49 18.87 14.61 -0.31
CA GLU A 49 19.49 15.00 -1.59
C GLU A 49 18.80 16.20 -2.25
N THR A 50 17.47 16.28 -2.16
CA THR A 50 16.69 17.37 -2.76
C THR A 50 16.57 18.59 -1.84
N SER A 51 16.91 18.47 -0.56
CA SER A 51 16.73 19.54 0.42
C SER A 51 18.02 20.34 0.60
N ALA A 52 18.18 21.44 -0.14
CA ALA A 52 19.32 22.36 0.03
C ALA A 52 19.27 23.14 1.36
N ALA A 53 18.10 23.24 1.99
CA ALA A 53 17.87 24.04 3.20
C ALA A 53 18.17 23.30 4.53
N MET A 54 18.42 21.98 4.49
CA MET A 54 18.64 21.20 5.69
C MET A 54 20.03 21.46 6.32
N PRO A 55 20.13 21.64 7.66
CA PRO A 55 21.42 21.74 8.36
C PRO A 55 22.29 20.50 8.17
N GLU A 56 23.60 20.70 8.05
CA GLU A 56 24.55 19.61 7.77
C GLU A 56 24.53 18.49 8.82
N GLY A 57 24.36 18.83 10.11
CA GLY A 57 24.24 17.84 11.18
C GLY A 57 23.05 16.90 11.04
N LEU A 58 21.95 17.36 10.40
CA LEU A 58 20.75 16.56 10.16
C LEU A 58 20.78 15.82 8.82
N ARG A 59 21.78 16.06 7.96
CA ARG A 59 21.93 15.34 6.68
C ARG A 59 22.60 13.98 6.81
N HIS A 60 23.14 13.65 7.99
CA HIS A 60 23.96 12.48 8.19
C HIS A 60 23.19 11.49 9.05
N TRP A 61 22.82 10.34 8.48
CA TRP A 61 22.10 9.30 9.21
C TRP A 61 22.78 8.92 10.55
N ASN A 62 24.11 8.80 10.54
CA ASN A 62 24.89 8.44 11.73
C ASN A 62 24.81 9.47 12.89
N LEU A 63 24.30 10.67 12.65
CA LEU A 63 24.13 11.72 13.65
C LEU A 63 22.66 11.85 14.11
N ILE A 64 21.75 11.07 13.54
CA ILE A 64 20.32 11.16 13.82
C ILE A 64 19.96 10.22 14.95
N ASN A 65 19.34 10.76 15.99
CA ASN A 65 18.68 9.98 17.01
C ASN A 65 17.17 10.06 16.83
N VAL A 66 16.53 8.96 16.43
CA VAL A 66 15.08 8.90 16.19
C VAL A 66 14.26 9.17 17.47
N ASN A 67 14.85 8.92 18.64
CA ASN A 67 14.22 9.18 19.95
C ASN A 67 14.40 10.63 20.44
N ASP A 68 15.20 11.45 19.75
CA ASP A 68 15.38 12.86 20.09
C ASP A 68 14.27 13.71 19.47
N TYR A 69 13.42 14.26 20.33
CA TYR A 69 12.27 15.06 19.92
C TYR A 69 12.66 16.31 19.13
N ASP A 70 13.73 17.01 19.52
CA ASP A 70 14.14 18.26 18.90
C ASP A 70 14.71 18.01 17.50
N GLN A 71 15.50 16.94 17.34
CA GLN A 71 15.96 16.49 16.02
C GLN A 71 14.81 16.05 15.14
N GLY A 72 13.89 15.23 15.67
CA GLY A 72 12.71 14.78 14.94
C GLY A 72 11.84 15.95 14.46
N PHE A 73 11.64 16.95 15.31
CA PHE A 73 10.91 18.17 14.95
C PHE A 73 11.62 18.98 13.86
N ALA A 74 12.94 19.17 13.96
CA ALA A 74 13.72 19.88 12.95
C ALA A 74 13.71 19.16 11.60
N ILE A 75 13.87 17.83 11.59
CA ILE A 75 13.79 17.01 10.37
C ILE A 75 12.40 17.14 9.74
N TRP A 76 11.34 17.03 10.53
CA TRP A 76 9.96 17.20 10.08
C TRP A 76 9.75 18.59 9.43
N GLN A 77 10.23 19.67 10.06
CA GLN A 77 10.08 21.03 9.50
C GLN A 77 10.67 21.15 8.08
N HIS A 78 11.80 20.50 7.83
CA HIS A 78 12.49 20.55 6.53
C HIS A 78 11.94 19.54 5.51
N LEU A 79 11.37 18.41 5.96
CA LEU A 79 10.98 17.31 5.08
C LEU A 79 9.47 17.14 4.91
N ARG A 80 8.62 17.83 5.69
CA ARG A 80 7.15 17.62 5.67
C ARG A 80 6.48 17.79 4.31
N PHE A 81 7.03 18.62 3.43
CA PHE A 81 6.54 18.82 2.05
C PHE A 81 7.46 18.20 0.99
N SER A 82 8.44 17.38 1.40
CA SER A 82 9.29 16.66 0.47
C SER A 82 8.49 15.55 -0.19
N THR A 83 8.31 15.64 -1.51
CA THR A 83 7.60 14.61 -2.28
C THR A 83 8.25 13.24 -2.15
N THR A 84 9.58 13.17 -2.00
CA THR A 84 10.30 11.91 -1.76
C THR A 84 9.85 11.25 -0.46
N VAL A 85 9.74 12.03 0.63
CA VAL A 85 9.38 11.51 1.95
C VAL A 85 7.89 11.19 2.03
N ILE A 86 7.05 12.03 1.40
CA ILE A 86 5.62 11.76 1.26
C ILE A 86 5.40 10.45 0.49
N ASN A 87 6.08 10.25 -0.64
CA ASN A 87 5.98 9.02 -1.42
C ASN A 87 6.48 7.81 -0.65
N TYR A 88 7.54 7.96 0.15
CA TYR A 88 7.99 6.91 1.05
C TYR A 88 6.90 6.55 2.06
N TYR A 89 6.26 7.54 2.70
CA TYR A 89 5.17 7.30 3.65
C TYR A 89 3.98 6.59 2.99
N LEU A 90 3.52 7.11 1.85
CA LEU A 90 2.41 6.55 1.10
C LEU A 90 2.68 5.10 0.68
N LYS A 91 3.87 4.83 0.14
CA LYS A 91 4.28 3.50 -0.33
C LYS A 91 4.38 2.47 0.79
N ASN A 92 4.88 2.84 1.98
CA ASN A 92 5.20 1.88 3.03
C ASN A 92 4.09 1.73 4.09
N PHE A 93 3.24 2.75 4.29
CA PHE A 93 2.26 2.74 5.38
C PHE A 93 0.81 2.92 4.93
N VAL A 94 0.55 3.65 3.84
CA VAL A 94 -0.83 3.93 3.41
C VAL A 94 -1.30 2.91 2.38
N PHE A 95 -0.63 2.80 1.24
CA PHE A 95 -1.07 1.90 0.17
C PHE A 95 -0.99 0.41 0.50
N PRO A 96 -0.01 -0.10 1.27
CA PRO A 96 -0.02 -1.52 1.65
C PRO A 96 -1.24 -1.91 2.48
N VAL A 97 -1.78 -0.98 3.27
CA VAL A 97 -2.97 -1.19 4.10
C VAL A 97 -4.24 -1.05 3.27
N HIS A 98 -4.32 -0.05 2.39
CA HIS A 98 -5.57 0.34 1.74
C HIS A 98 -5.72 -0.09 0.27
N ALA A 99 -4.62 -0.38 -0.43
CA ALA A 99 -4.59 -0.74 -1.86
C ALA A 99 -4.10 -2.17 -2.09
N LYS A 100 -4.38 -3.08 -1.14
CA LYS A 100 -4.04 -4.50 -1.26
C LYS A 100 -4.99 -5.20 -2.22
N GLN A 101 -4.44 -5.97 -3.13
CA GLN A 101 -5.17 -6.91 -4.00
C GLN A 101 -4.78 -8.33 -3.62
N PHE A 102 -5.74 -9.26 -3.71
CA PHE A 102 -5.42 -10.68 -3.57
C PHE A 102 -5.17 -11.29 -4.96
N ALA A 103 -4.34 -12.34 -5.00
CA ALA A 103 -4.10 -13.08 -6.25
C ALA A 103 -5.39 -13.76 -6.73
N ILE A 104 -6.23 -14.20 -5.78
CA ILE A 104 -7.46 -14.94 -6.01
C ILE A 104 -8.55 -14.34 -5.14
N LYS A 105 -9.73 -14.17 -5.72
CA LYS A 105 -10.96 -13.80 -5.03
C LYS A 105 -11.94 -14.96 -5.06
N LEU A 106 -12.53 -15.22 -3.90
CA LEU A 106 -13.73 -16.03 -3.73
C LEU A 106 -14.87 -15.08 -3.42
N GLN A 107 -15.95 -15.15 -4.19
CA GLN A 107 -17.05 -14.21 -4.03
C GLN A 107 -18.41 -14.89 -4.02
N MET A 108 -19.31 -14.29 -3.25
CA MET A 108 -20.75 -14.51 -3.27
C MET A 108 -21.42 -13.14 -3.32
N SER A 109 -22.59 -13.07 -3.93
CA SER A 109 -23.32 -11.82 -4.14
C SER A 109 -24.76 -11.94 -3.65
N GLY A 110 -25.56 -10.89 -3.84
CA GLY A 110 -27.00 -10.93 -3.56
C GLY A 110 -27.74 -12.07 -4.29
N TRP A 111 -27.19 -12.57 -5.41
CA TRP A 111 -27.73 -13.71 -6.14
C TRP A 111 -27.72 -15.03 -5.37
N ASP A 112 -26.81 -15.16 -4.39
CA ASP A 112 -26.65 -16.36 -3.57
C ASP A 112 -27.55 -16.39 -2.32
N VAL A 113 -28.23 -15.29 -2.01
CA VAL A 113 -29.09 -15.19 -0.81
C VAL A 113 -30.22 -16.23 -0.83
N PRO A 114 -30.94 -16.45 -1.94
CA PRO A 114 -31.89 -17.55 -2.02
C PRO A 114 -31.17 -18.89 -2.16
N ASN A 115 -31.57 -19.88 -1.37
CA ASN A 115 -31.07 -21.25 -1.53
C ASN A 115 -31.59 -21.86 -2.85
N PHE A 116 -30.81 -21.74 -3.91
CA PHE A 116 -31.17 -22.09 -5.27
C PHE A 116 -30.63 -23.46 -5.72
N ARG A 117 -31.43 -24.19 -6.50
CA ARG A 117 -31.02 -25.43 -7.17
C ARG A 117 -31.32 -25.33 -8.66
N ASN A 118 -30.36 -25.70 -9.50
CA ASN A 118 -30.46 -25.54 -10.95
C ASN A 118 -31.33 -26.61 -11.64
N SER A 119 -31.35 -27.84 -11.11
CA SER A 119 -32.31 -28.87 -11.51
C SER A 119 -33.45 -29.05 -10.48
N PRO A 120 -34.73 -28.96 -10.90
CA PRO A 120 -35.87 -29.36 -10.07
C PRO A 120 -36.09 -30.88 -10.01
N ASP A 121 -35.44 -31.67 -10.89
CA ASP A 121 -35.64 -33.11 -10.99
C ASP A 121 -34.57 -33.87 -10.19
N THR A 122 -34.85 -34.12 -8.92
CA THR A 122 -34.46 -35.40 -8.32
C THR A 122 -35.72 -36.23 -8.19
N SER A 123 -35.78 -37.31 -8.98
CA SER A 123 -36.71 -38.42 -8.90
C SER A 123 -36.57 -39.24 -7.60
N ASP A 124 -36.38 -38.55 -6.47
CA ASP A 124 -36.26 -39.13 -5.14
C ASP A 124 -37.35 -38.51 -4.26
N ALA A 125 -38.57 -39.00 -4.47
CA ALA A 125 -39.79 -38.60 -3.79
C ALA A 125 -39.81 -38.93 -2.28
N THR A 126 -38.64 -39.17 -1.67
CA THR A 126 -38.49 -39.59 -0.27
C THR A 126 -37.76 -38.59 0.62
N LYS A 127 -37.18 -37.52 0.07
CA LYS A 127 -36.65 -36.39 0.86
C LYS A 127 -37.13 -35.06 0.28
N THR A 128 -38.32 -34.64 0.71
CA THR A 128 -38.78 -33.25 0.61
C THR A 128 -37.88 -32.35 1.46
N VAL A 129 -36.67 -32.06 0.97
CA VAL A 129 -35.94 -30.87 1.42
C VAL A 129 -36.61 -29.72 0.69
N GLN A 130 -37.61 -29.10 1.34
CA GLN A 130 -38.21 -27.88 0.80
C GLN A 130 -37.07 -26.87 0.58
N PRO A 131 -36.94 -26.28 -0.62
CA PRO A 131 -36.00 -25.17 -0.82
C PRO A 131 -36.35 -24.11 0.23
N GLY A 132 -35.36 -23.70 1.03
CA GLY A 132 -35.57 -22.77 2.13
C GLY A 132 -36.29 -21.54 1.62
N LEU A 133 -37.53 -21.33 2.06
CA LEU A 133 -38.33 -20.16 1.70
C LEU A 133 -37.61 -18.92 2.23
N THR A 134 -36.90 -18.25 1.34
CA THR A 134 -36.24 -16.99 1.63
C THR A 134 -37.24 -15.89 1.30
N THR A 135 -38.01 -15.47 2.30
CA THR A 135 -38.97 -14.36 2.15
C THR A 135 -38.35 -13.07 2.67
N GLY A 136 -38.41 -12.03 1.85
CA GLY A 136 -38.00 -10.67 2.23
C GLY A 136 -39.19 -9.73 2.27
N PHE A 137 -39.09 -8.67 3.07
CA PHE A 137 -40.02 -7.57 3.03
C PHE A 137 -39.54 -6.56 1.98
N SER A 138 -40.20 -6.47 0.83
CA SER A 138 -39.88 -5.44 -0.15
C SER A 138 -40.43 -4.09 0.32
N GLY A 139 -39.52 -3.17 0.66
CA GLY A 139 -39.84 -1.84 1.18
C GLY A 139 -40.11 -0.78 0.11
N THR A 140 -39.70 -0.99 -1.15
CA THR A 140 -39.88 -0.08 -2.30
C THR A 140 -39.62 -0.82 -3.63
N ASN A 141 -39.96 -0.23 -4.80
CA ASN A 141 -39.93 -0.92 -6.11
C ASN A 141 -38.84 -0.38 -7.07
N ASP A 142 -38.02 0.58 -6.62
CA ASP A 142 -37.08 1.28 -7.51
C ASP A 142 -35.97 0.38 -8.04
N ASN A 143 -35.48 -0.54 -7.20
CA ASN A 143 -34.38 -1.44 -7.54
C ASN A 143 -34.87 -2.81 -8.06
N ARG A 144 -36.17 -2.98 -8.35
CA ARG A 144 -36.74 -4.26 -8.79
C ARG A 144 -36.03 -4.87 -10.00
N ARG A 145 -35.55 -4.03 -10.92
CA ARG A 145 -34.82 -4.49 -12.12
C ARG A 145 -33.48 -5.15 -11.79
N LEU A 146 -32.90 -4.80 -10.65
CA LEU A 146 -31.61 -5.28 -10.14
C LEU A 146 -31.76 -6.42 -9.11
N LEU A 147 -33.00 -6.90 -8.87
CA LEU A 147 -33.18 -8.13 -8.08
C LEU A 147 -32.61 -9.33 -8.85
N PRO A 148 -31.89 -10.25 -8.18
CA PRO A 148 -31.47 -11.50 -8.79
C PRO A 148 -32.62 -12.22 -9.48
N LEU A 149 -32.36 -12.88 -10.61
CA LEU A 149 -33.40 -13.64 -11.32
C LEU A 149 -33.92 -14.86 -10.53
N THR A 150 -33.23 -15.21 -9.44
CA THR A 150 -33.65 -16.20 -8.45
C THR A 150 -34.74 -15.68 -7.50
N MET A 151 -35.06 -14.38 -7.53
CA MET A 151 -36.06 -13.74 -6.69
C MET A 151 -37.20 -13.14 -7.52
N GLU A 152 -38.42 -13.35 -7.07
CA GLU A 152 -39.61 -12.70 -7.63
C GLU A 152 -40.25 -11.77 -6.59
N GLN A 153 -40.53 -10.54 -7.00
CA GLN A 153 -41.26 -9.59 -6.17
C GLN A 153 -42.77 -9.77 -6.36
N HIS A 154 -43.46 -10.20 -5.31
CA HIS A 154 -44.92 -10.29 -5.26
C HIS A 154 -45.53 -9.01 -4.67
N ASP A 155 -45.81 -8.03 -5.53
CA ASP A 155 -46.44 -6.78 -5.14
C ASP A 155 -47.91 -6.99 -4.73
N LEU A 156 -48.27 -6.62 -3.49
CA LEU A 156 -49.64 -6.68 -3.01
C LEU A 156 -50.50 -5.60 -3.70
N PRO A 157 -51.65 -5.94 -4.31
CA PRO A 157 -52.51 -4.97 -4.99
C PRO A 157 -52.92 -3.80 -4.09
N GLU A 158 -53.17 -4.07 -2.81
CA GLU A 158 -53.55 -3.04 -1.82
C GLU A 158 -52.44 -2.00 -1.59
N LEU A 159 -51.16 -2.37 -1.78
CA LEU A 159 -50.01 -1.50 -1.53
C LEU A 159 -49.44 -0.86 -2.80
N SER A 160 -49.99 -1.18 -3.98
CA SER A 160 -49.52 -0.68 -5.28
C SER A 160 -49.45 0.86 -5.38
N HIS A 161 -50.31 1.57 -4.64
CA HIS A 161 -50.38 3.03 -4.67
C HIS A 161 -49.35 3.73 -3.78
N THR A 162 -48.73 3.03 -2.82
CA THR A 162 -47.91 3.66 -1.77
C THR A 162 -46.69 4.39 -2.33
N ASN A 163 -46.01 3.80 -3.33
CA ASN A 163 -44.87 4.45 -4.01
C ASN A 163 -45.25 5.78 -4.69
N ALA A 164 -46.45 5.85 -5.29
CA ALA A 164 -46.94 7.08 -5.91
C ALA A 164 -47.46 8.06 -4.85
N GLU A 165 -48.08 7.56 -3.79
CA GLU A 165 -48.67 8.36 -2.72
C GLU A 165 -47.64 9.29 -2.07
N VAL A 166 -46.46 8.78 -1.72
CA VAL A 166 -45.44 9.61 -1.06
C VAL A 166 -44.93 10.72 -1.98
N LEU A 167 -44.81 10.45 -3.30
CA LEU A 167 -44.49 11.49 -4.28
C LEU A 167 -45.58 12.56 -4.34
N THR A 168 -46.86 12.20 -4.20
CA THR A 168 -47.94 13.20 -4.17
C THR A 168 -47.77 14.16 -3.01
N TYR A 169 -47.24 13.72 -1.86
CA TYR A 169 -46.99 14.59 -0.71
C TYR A 169 -45.93 15.64 -1.04
N LEU A 170 -44.82 15.25 -1.68
CA LEU A 170 -43.76 16.17 -2.10
C LEU A 170 -44.24 17.22 -3.12
N LEU A 171 -45.27 16.87 -3.90
CA LEU A 171 -45.89 17.74 -4.90
C LEU A 171 -47.00 18.64 -4.36
N GLN A 172 -47.40 18.52 -3.09
CA GLN A 172 -48.40 19.39 -2.48
C GLN A 172 -47.89 20.84 -2.34
N ARG A 173 -48.81 21.81 -2.33
CA ARG A 173 -48.46 23.26 -2.26
C ARG A 173 -47.51 23.61 -1.12
N ARG A 174 -47.61 22.96 0.04
CA ARG A 174 -46.74 23.22 1.20
C ARG A 174 -45.29 22.77 1.02
N ASN A 175 -45.03 21.89 0.04
CA ASN A 175 -43.73 21.27 -0.22
C ASN A 175 -43.10 21.75 -1.54
N ARG A 176 -43.68 22.79 -2.18
CA ARG A 176 -43.20 23.31 -3.47
C ARG A 176 -41.91 24.10 -3.38
N GLU A 177 -41.55 24.56 -2.19
CA GLU A 177 -40.41 25.46 -2.04
C GLU A 177 -39.08 24.75 -2.28
N TYR A 178 -38.28 25.38 -3.13
CA TYR A 178 -36.94 24.96 -3.51
C TYR A 178 -35.99 26.14 -3.30
N ARG A 179 -34.77 25.88 -2.85
CA ARG A 179 -33.73 26.89 -2.67
C ARG A 179 -32.38 26.37 -3.13
N ALA A 180 -31.74 27.11 -4.03
CA ALA A 180 -30.34 26.92 -4.33
C ALA A 180 -29.48 27.47 -3.17
N ALA A 181 -28.61 26.64 -2.61
CA ALA A 181 -27.67 26.98 -1.55
C ALA A 181 -26.44 27.72 -2.12
N VAL A 182 -26.69 28.86 -2.77
CA VAL A 182 -25.67 29.69 -3.42
C VAL A 182 -25.62 31.06 -2.74
N PHE A 183 -24.43 31.47 -2.29
CA PHE A 183 -24.19 32.82 -1.78
C PHE A 183 -23.06 33.48 -2.58
N LYS A 184 -23.35 34.68 -3.13
CA LYS A 184 -22.41 35.44 -3.97
C LYS A 184 -21.78 34.61 -5.11
N GLY A 185 -22.56 33.74 -5.73
CA GLY A 185 -22.12 32.88 -6.85
C GLY A 185 -21.25 31.67 -6.45
N LYS A 186 -21.13 31.38 -5.14
CA LYS A 186 -20.43 30.19 -4.63
C LYS A 186 -21.36 29.33 -3.78
N ARG A 187 -20.99 28.07 -3.54
CA ARG A 187 -21.65 27.20 -2.56
C ARG A 187 -21.71 27.91 -1.20
N MET A 188 -22.88 27.91 -0.56
CA MET A 188 -23.02 28.38 0.81
C MET A 188 -22.16 27.51 1.75
N SER A 189 -21.47 28.14 2.69
CA SER A 189 -20.90 27.42 3.84
C SER A 189 -22.00 26.91 4.78
N GLU A 190 -21.66 25.96 5.66
CA GLU A 190 -22.56 25.45 6.69
C GLU A 190 -23.11 26.60 7.54
N THR A 191 -22.26 27.55 7.96
CA THR A 191 -22.69 28.71 8.76
C THR A 191 -23.69 29.62 8.03
N GLU A 192 -23.52 29.81 6.72
CA GLU A 192 -24.43 30.58 5.88
C GLU A 192 -25.76 29.86 5.69
N LEU A 193 -25.74 28.53 5.51
CA LEU A 193 -26.93 27.70 5.48
C LEU A 193 -27.70 27.81 6.80
N LEU A 194 -27.04 27.58 7.94
CA LEU A 194 -27.66 27.68 9.27
C LEU A 194 -28.28 29.07 9.49
N SER A 195 -27.57 30.13 9.12
CA SER A 195 -28.08 31.51 9.18
C SER A 195 -29.34 31.71 8.31
N SER A 196 -29.40 31.08 7.13
CA SER A 196 -30.57 31.10 6.24
C SER A 196 -31.77 30.34 6.83
N LEU A 197 -31.53 29.18 7.43
CA LEU A 197 -32.55 28.37 8.12
C LEU A 197 -33.16 29.13 9.30
N THR A 198 -32.32 29.75 10.14
CA THR A 198 -32.77 30.57 11.28
C THR A 198 -33.64 31.74 10.81
N LYS A 199 -33.23 32.48 9.76
CA LYS A 199 -34.03 33.60 9.20
C LYS A 199 -35.39 33.16 8.69
N THR A 200 -35.51 31.91 8.24
CA THR A 200 -36.74 31.35 7.67
C THR A 200 -37.51 30.47 8.65
N LYS A 201 -37.09 30.45 9.93
CA LYS A 201 -37.69 29.70 11.04
C LYS A 201 -37.81 28.19 10.76
N ILE A 202 -36.86 27.65 10.01
CA ILE A 202 -36.73 26.20 9.78
C ILE A 202 -35.84 25.66 10.90
N ARG A 203 -36.35 24.72 11.70
CA ARG A 203 -35.66 24.15 12.87
C ARG A 203 -35.26 22.69 12.70
N THR A 204 -35.57 22.08 11.56
CA THR A 204 -35.18 20.70 11.26
C THR A 204 -34.35 20.69 10.00
N LEU A 205 -33.12 20.19 10.07
CA LEU A 205 -32.23 19.97 8.95
C LEU A 205 -32.07 18.46 8.76
N ILE A 206 -32.50 17.97 7.60
CA ILE A 206 -32.42 16.58 7.17
C ILE A 206 -31.35 16.53 6.09
N ASP A 207 -30.13 16.19 6.47
CA ASP A 207 -28.98 16.25 5.59
C ASP A 207 -28.79 14.96 4.79
N ALA A 208 -29.79 14.63 3.98
CA ALA A 208 -29.75 13.44 3.13
C ALA A 208 -28.70 13.55 2.01
N GLY A 209 -28.36 14.76 1.60
CA GLY A 209 -27.47 15.08 0.48
C GLY A 209 -26.01 15.29 0.87
N ALA A 210 -25.64 15.06 2.14
CA ALA A 210 -24.30 15.30 2.67
C ALA A 210 -23.77 16.72 2.38
N PHE A 211 -24.60 17.72 2.68
CA PHE A 211 -24.24 19.11 2.51
C PHE A 211 -23.22 19.58 3.56
N VAL A 212 -23.36 19.08 4.80
CA VAL A 212 -22.44 19.38 5.91
C VAL A 212 -21.21 18.50 5.77
N LEU A 213 -20.05 19.12 5.54
CA LEU A 213 -18.79 18.39 5.27
C LEU A 213 -17.71 18.73 6.31
N GLU A 214 -17.65 19.98 6.74
CA GLU A 214 -16.54 20.49 7.57
C GLU A 214 -16.81 20.41 9.09
N MET A 215 -18.03 20.06 9.50
CA MET A 215 -18.44 20.01 10.91
C MET A 215 -18.97 18.64 11.29
N ASP A 216 -18.54 18.12 12.44
CA ASP A 216 -19.22 17.00 13.08
C ASP A 216 -20.62 17.43 13.60
N ASN A 217 -21.45 16.43 13.90
CA ASN A 217 -22.83 16.66 14.33
C ASN A 217 -22.95 17.61 15.53
N LEU A 218 -22.04 17.50 16.50
CA LEU A 218 -22.03 18.31 17.72
C LEU A 218 -21.63 19.76 17.43
N SER A 219 -20.60 19.96 16.62
CA SER A 219 -20.07 21.25 16.21
C SER A 219 -21.08 22.02 15.37
N LEU A 220 -21.80 21.32 14.47
CA LEU A 220 -22.87 21.90 13.69
C LEU A 220 -24.01 22.41 14.57
N VAL A 221 -24.54 21.59 15.49
CA VAL A 221 -25.67 22.02 16.32
C VAL A 221 -25.30 23.10 17.33
N LYS A 222 -24.07 23.09 17.86
CA LYS A 222 -23.55 24.21 18.67
C LYS A 222 -23.51 25.50 17.87
N THR A 223 -23.01 25.43 16.64
CA THR A 223 -22.98 26.58 15.73
C THR A 223 -24.39 27.06 15.41
N TRP A 224 -25.32 26.15 15.18
CA TRP A 224 -26.72 26.50 14.92
C TRP A 224 -27.39 27.18 16.12
N LEU A 225 -27.15 26.70 17.35
CA LEU A 225 -27.63 27.33 18.59
C LEU A 225 -27.07 28.74 18.81
N MET A 226 -25.85 29.02 18.36
CA MET A 226 -25.29 30.38 18.41
C MET A 226 -26.02 31.35 17.44
N HIS A 227 -26.60 30.83 16.36
CA HIS A 227 -27.37 31.63 15.40
C HIS A 227 -28.85 31.78 15.80
N ASP A 228 -29.48 30.74 16.37
CA ASP A 228 -30.88 30.76 16.80
C ASP A 228 -31.03 30.90 18.33
N ASN A 229 -31.09 32.15 18.80
CA ASN A 229 -31.32 32.47 20.21
C ASN A 229 -32.74 32.10 20.71
N GLU A 230 -33.69 31.81 19.82
CA GLU A 230 -35.06 31.42 20.19
C GLU A 230 -35.19 29.91 20.46
N ALA A 231 -34.21 29.10 20.05
CA ALA A 231 -34.22 27.65 20.24
C ALA A 231 -33.70 27.25 21.63
N GLN A 232 -34.41 26.38 22.34
CA GLN A 232 -34.09 26.00 23.72
C GLN A 232 -32.90 25.02 23.81
N ALA A 233 -32.81 24.12 22.83
CA ALA A 233 -31.78 23.10 22.73
C ALA A 233 -31.69 22.60 21.27
N ALA A 234 -30.71 21.76 20.98
CA ALA A 234 -30.54 21.11 19.69
C ALA A 234 -30.35 19.60 19.85
N VAL A 235 -31.04 18.82 19.03
CA VAL A 235 -30.98 17.37 18.96
C VAL A 235 -30.05 16.96 17.82
N TYR A 236 -29.14 16.03 18.08
CA TYR A 236 -28.20 15.48 17.12
C TYR A 236 -27.89 14.01 17.48
N PHE A 237 -27.22 13.28 16.59
CA PHE A 237 -26.73 11.94 16.89
C PHE A 237 -25.25 11.95 17.26
N GLY A 238 -24.90 11.31 18.38
CA GLY A 238 -23.54 11.19 18.88
C GLY A 238 -22.72 10.13 18.13
N SER A 239 -21.44 10.01 18.46
CA SER A 239 -20.57 8.95 17.95
C SER A 239 -20.99 7.53 18.40
N ASP A 240 -21.88 7.45 19.39
CA ASP A 240 -22.52 6.23 19.87
C ASP A 240 -23.79 5.86 19.08
N ASN A 241 -24.09 6.59 18.00
CA ASN A 241 -25.28 6.38 17.15
C ASN A 241 -26.60 6.55 17.91
N GLN A 242 -26.60 7.26 19.04
CA GLN A 242 -27.77 7.56 19.87
C GLN A 242 -28.16 9.04 19.77
N PRO A 243 -29.44 9.40 20.03
CA PRO A 243 -29.88 10.78 20.03
C PRO A 243 -29.45 11.51 21.31
N TRP A 244 -28.74 12.63 21.14
CA TRP A 244 -28.27 13.53 22.19
C TRP A 244 -28.89 14.92 22.05
N VAL A 245 -28.93 15.65 23.17
CA VAL A 245 -29.42 17.03 23.24
C VAL A 245 -28.32 17.93 23.77
N CYS A 246 -27.97 18.97 23.01
CA CYS A 246 -27.13 20.07 23.44
C CYS A 246 -27.98 21.28 23.83
N SER A 247 -27.83 21.77 25.06
CA SER A 247 -28.49 23.00 25.50
C SER A 247 -27.72 24.27 25.08
N GLN A 248 -28.36 25.44 25.15
CA GLN A 248 -27.67 26.74 24.95
C GLN A 248 -26.50 26.95 25.92
N THR A 249 -26.51 26.31 27.10
CA THR A 249 -25.41 26.40 28.09
C THR A 249 -24.20 25.52 27.74
N GLY A 250 -24.27 24.76 26.64
CA GLY A 250 -23.23 23.82 26.22
C GLY A 250 -23.29 22.45 26.89
N LYS A 251 -24.21 22.23 27.84
CA LYS A 251 -24.43 20.92 28.46
C LYS A 251 -25.10 19.96 27.46
N CYS A 252 -24.51 18.78 27.29
CA CYS A 252 -25.01 17.71 26.43
C CYS A 252 -25.49 16.51 27.28
N LEU A 253 -26.69 15.99 26.99
CA LEU A 253 -27.29 14.84 27.68
C LEU A 253 -28.02 13.93 26.67
N PRO A 254 -28.14 12.62 26.93
CA PRO A 254 -28.95 11.72 26.09
C PRO A 254 -30.41 12.20 26.00
N LEU A 255 -31.04 12.12 24.82
CA LEU A 255 -32.39 12.65 24.59
C LEU A 255 -33.42 12.11 25.60
N ILE A 256 -33.37 10.81 25.89
CA ILE A 256 -34.27 10.13 26.83
C ILE A 256 -34.19 10.68 28.27
N ALA A 257 -33.06 11.29 28.63
CA ALA A 257 -32.84 11.88 29.95
C ALA A 257 -33.24 13.37 30.02
N THR A 258 -33.85 13.90 28.97
CA THR A 258 -34.25 15.31 28.86
C THR A 258 -35.76 15.45 28.71
N PRO A 259 -36.37 16.60 29.10
CA PRO A 259 -37.79 16.85 28.86
C PRO A 259 -38.16 16.92 27.37
N TYR A 260 -37.16 16.99 26.47
CA TYR A 260 -37.38 17.09 25.03
C TYR A 260 -37.68 15.74 24.36
N ALA A 261 -37.56 14.62 25.07
CA ALA A 261 -37.98 13.31 24.56
C ALA A 261 -39.49 13.27 24.24
N ASP A 262 -40.31 13.98 25.03
CA ASP A 262 -41.76 14.02 24.86
C ASP A 262 -42.22 15.14 23.90
N ASP A 263 -41.53 16.28 23.90
CA ASP A 263 -41.84 17.46 23.07
C ASP A 263 -40.57 18.19 22.58
N MET A 264 -40.34 18.15 21.26
CA MET A 264 -39.22 18.81 20.59
C MET A 264 -39.58 20.15 19.93
N THR A 265 -40.76 20.74 20.22
CA THR A 265 -41.22 21.97 19.55
C THR A 265 -40.26 23.16 19.70
N GLY A 266 -39.55 23.24 20.83
CA GLY A 266 -38.55 24.27 21.11
C GLY A 266 -37.13 23.97 20.59
N CYS A 267 -36.90 22.82 19.97
CA CYS A 267 -35.56 22.35 19.64
C CYS A 267 -35.19 22.54 18.16
N LEU A 268 -33.89 22.72 17.91
CA LEU A 268 -33.27 22.47 16.61
C LEU A 268 -33.05 20.97 16.47
N ILE A 269 -33.18 20.43 15.28
CA ILE A 269 -33.05 18.99 15.03
C ILE A 269 -32.18 18.81 13.80
N TYR A 270 -31.05 18.15 13.98
CA TYR A 270 -30.14 17.80 12.90
C TYR A 270 -30.09 16.28 12.71
N LEU A 271 -30.35 15.84 11.49
CA LEU A 271 -30.15 14.47 11.04
C LEU A 271 -29.06 14.51 9.96
N ASP A 272 -27.93 13.89 10.22
CA ASP A 272 -26.90 13.66 9.20
C ASP A 272 -27.37 12.59 8.19
N GLN A 273 -26.55 12.32 7.18
CA GLN A 273 -26.86 11.37 6.11
C GLN A 273 -27.17 9.96 6.66
N ALA A 274 -26.34 9.43 7.56
CA ALA A 274 -26.49 8.08 8.12
C ALA A 274 -27.78 7.93 8.93
N HIS A 275 -28.14 8.97 9.68
CA HIS A 275 -29.31 9.02 10.55
C HIS A 275 -30.57 9.50 9.83
N THR A 276 -30.55 9.70 8.51
CA THR A 276 -31.77 9.90 7.71
C THR A 276 -32.53 8.59 7.45
N ARG A 277 -31.92 7.44 7.74
CA ARG A 277 -32.51 6.09 7.60
C ARG A 277 -32.50 5.38 8.96
N GLY A 278 -33.45 4.46 9.18
CA GLY A 278 -33.50 3.61 10.38
C GLY A 278 -33.83 4.30 11.72
N THR A 279 -33.78 5.63 11.82
CA THR A 279 -34.03 6.38 13.06
C THR A 279 -35.48 6.85 13.18
N ASP A 280 -36.05 6.88 14.39
CA ASP A 280 -37.40 7.40 14.62
C ASP A 280 -37.41 8.48 15.71
N LEU A 281 -37.65 9.72 15.29
CA LEU A 281 -37.80 10.87 16.17
C LEU A 281 -39.22 11.43 16.03
N LYS A 282 -39.88 11.71 17.16
CA LYS A 282 -41.23 12.28 17.18
C LYS A 282 -41.21 13.78 16.91
N LEU A 283 -41.00 14.17 15.66
CA LEU A 283 -40.91 15.57 15.25
C LEU A 283 -42.23 16.34 15.49
N PRO A 284 -42.18 17.66 15.77
CA PRO A 284 -43.38 18.47 16.01
C PRO A 284 -44.40 18.42 14.86
N ALA A 285 -45.70 18.51 15.16
CA ALA A 285 -46.77 18.35 14.16
C ALA A 285 -46.72 19.37 13.01
N HIS A 286 -46.19 20.57 13.25
CA HIS A 286 -46.01 21.62 12.24
C HIS A 286 -44.54 21.83 11.87
N ALA A 287 -43.70 20.81 12.07
CA ALA A 287 -42.29 20.87 11.71
C ALA A 287 -42.13 21.12 10.20
N ARG A 288 -41.17 21.97 9.89
CA ARG A 288 -40.71 22.26 8.54
C ARG A 288 -39.26 21.81 8.44
N GLY A 289 -39.00 20.85 7.58
CA GLY A 289 -37.65 20.30 7.37
C GLY A 289 -36.98 20.92 6.14
N ALA A 290 -35.73 21.36 6.29
CA ALA A 290 -34.83 21.56 5.16
C ALA A 290 -34.22 20.21 4.77
N LEU A 291 -34.52 19.74 3.57
CA LEU A 291 -34.02 18.48 3.03
C LEU A 291 -32.92 18.81 2.01
N THR A 292 -31.69 18.40 2.29
CA THR A 292 -30.57 18.66 1.39
C THR A 292 -30.54 17.64 0.25
N LEU A 293 -30.14 18.11 -0.92
CA LEU A 293 -30.00 17.30 -2.13
C LEU A 293 -28.52 17.06 -2.48
N GLY A 294 -28.22 15.88 -3.02
CA GLY A 294 -26.88 15.46 -3.46
C GLY A 294 -26.94 14.69 -4.78
N LEU A 295 -25.89 14.79 -5.62
CA LEU A 295 -25.93 14.29 -7.01
C LEU A 295 -26.32 12.81 -7.16
N ASN A 296 -25.93 11.94 -6.22
CA ASN A 296 -26.17 10.49 -6.33
C ASN A 296 -27.39 10.02 -5.51
N GLN A 297 -28.30 10.93 -5.17
CA GLN A 297 -29.51 10.54 -4.46
C GLN A 297 -30.56 9.95 -5.40
N THR A 298 -31.12 8.81 -5.00
CA THR A 298 -32.28 8.23 -5.65
C THR A 298 -33.58 8.76 -5.05
N LYS A 299 -34.69 8.51 -5.74
CA LYS A 299 -36.04 8.84 -5.26
C LYS A 299 -36.28 8.18 -3.89
N ASP A 300 -36.03 6.88 -3.76
CA ASP A 300 -36.25 6.17 -2.50
C ASP A 300 -35.42 6.73 -1.34
N HIS A 301 -34.14 7.02 -1.54
CA HIS A 301 -33.30 7.63 -0.52
C HIS A 301 -33.91 8.95 -0.02
N THR A 302 -34.25 9.84 -0.95
CA THR A 302 -34.79 11.16 -0.62
C THR A 302 -36.16 11.07 0.03
N VAL A 303 -37.01 10.15 -0.44
CA VAL A 303 -38.33 9.88 0.12
C VAL A 303 -38.22 9.33 1.54
N GLN A 304 -37.32 8.37 1.80
CA GLN A 304 -37.12 7.81 3.14
C GLN A 304 -36.66 8.85 4.15
N ALA A 305 -35.78 9.76 3.71
CA ALA A 305 -35.32 10.91 4.49
C ALA A 305 -36.46 11.92 4.73
N ALA A 306 -37.21 12.28 3.70
CA ALA A 306 -38.38 13.16 3.83
C ALA A 306 -39.43 12.58 4.81
N MET A 307 -39.63 11.27 4.78
CA MET A 307 -40.57 10.55 5.64
C MET A 307 -40.12 10.46 7.11
N ARG A 308 -38.93 10.97 7.48
CA ARG A 308 -38.64 11.28 8.91
C ARG A 308 -39.64 12.29 9.46
N LEU A 309 -40.18 13.16 8.60
CA LEU A 309 -41.40 13.91 8.86
C LEU A 309 -42.61 12.98 8.67
N ARG A 310 -42.92 12.17 9.68
CA ARG A 310 -44.00 11.17 9.64
C ARG A 310 -45.38 11.75 9.29
N GLN A 311 -45.60 13.04 9.52
CA GLN A 311 -46.84 13.77 9.19
C GLN A 311 -46.71 14.60 7.90
N LEU A 312 -45.77 14.24 7.00
CA LEU A 312 -45.56 14.92 5.72
C LEU A 312 -46.79 14.90 4.80
N GLY A 313 -47.65 13.89 4.95
CA GLY A 313 -48.93 13.79 4.24
C GLY A 313 -50.04 14.69 4.78
N THR A 314 -49.90 15.24 6.00
CA THR A 314 -50.94 16.04 6.67
C THR A 314 -50.49 17.46 7.05
N THR A 315 -49.58 17.62 8.01
CA THR A 315 -49.29 18.91 8.68
C THR A 315 -47.84 19.36 8.57
N GLN A 316 -46.90 18.42 8.44
CA GLN A 316 -45.48 18.73 8.27
C GLN A 316 -45.17 19.07 6.80
N SER A 317 -44.06 19.78 6.59
CA SER A 317 -43.62 20.21 5.25
C SER A 317 -42.11 20.14 5.07
N VAL A 318 -41.67 20.11 3.81
CA VAL A 318 -40.27 20.12 3.39
C VAL A 318 -39.94 21.33 2.53
N VAL A 319 -38.67 21.73 2.58
CA VAL A 319 -38.03 22.66 1.64
C VAL A 319 -36.80 21.97 1.08
N PHE A 320 -36.67 21.94 -0.24
CA PHE A 320 -35.50 21.35 -0.88
C PHE A 320 -34.35 22.35 -0.92
N ILE A 321 -33.17 21.92 -0.48
CA ILE A 321 -31.94 22.71 -0.49
C ILE A 321 -30.93 22.03 -1.42
N ALA A 322 -30.54 22.68 -2.51
CA ALA A 322 -29.61 22.13 -3.48
C ALA A 322 -28.30 22.91 -3.52
N PRO A 323 -27.12 22.28 -3.35
CA PRO A 323 -25.83 22.92 -3.64
C PRO A 323 -25.72 23.25 -5.14
N PRO A 324 -24.78 24.14 -5.55
CA PRO A 324 -24.66 24.62 -6.93
C PRO A 324 -24.58 23.50 -7.97
N GLU A 325 -23.79 22.46 -7.69
CA GLU A 325 -23.59 21.30 -8.55
C GLU A 325 -24.89 20.53 -8.81
N VAL A 326 -25.71 20.33 -7.77
CA VAL A 326 -27.02 19.68 -7.88
C VAL A 326 -28.01 20.60 -8.59
N HIS A 327 -28.00 21.90 -8.27
CA HIS A 327 -28.86 22.89 -8.94
C HIS A 327 -28.66 22.90 -10.46
N LEU A 328 -27.40 22.93 -10.91
CA LEU A 328 -27.06 22.87 -12.34
C LEU A 328 -27.51 21.56 -12.98
N ASN A 329 -27.36 20.44 -12.28
CA ASN A 329 -27.79 19.14 -12.80
C ASN A 329 -29.32 19.01 -12.91
N ILE A 330 -30.09 19.57 -11.96
CA ILE A 330 -31.55 19.65 -12.07
C ILE A 330 -31.95 20.47 -13.30
N LEU A 331 -31.34 21.63 -13.51
CA LEU A 331 -31.61 22.47 -14.68
C LEU A 331 -31.33 21.74 -16.00
N ASP A 332 -30.21 21.04 -16.09
CA ASP A 332 -29.81 20.28 -17.27
C ASP A 332 -30.81 19.15 -17.58
N VAL A 333 -31.12 18.32 -16.58
CA VAL A 333 -32.07 17.19 -16.73
C VAL A 333 -33.48 17.69 -17.05
N CYS A 334 -33.92 18.80 -16.46
CA CYS A 334 -35.22 19.41 -16.74
C CYS A 334 -35.25 20.23 -18.03
N GLY A 335 -34.11 20.49 -18.67
CA GLY A 335 -34.00 21.34 -19.86
C GLY A 335 -34.37 22.81 -19.61
N LYS A 336 -34.09 23.32 -18.40
CA LYS A 336 -34.44 24.68 -17.96
C LYS A 336 -33.23 25.62 -17.99
N HIS A 337 -33.49 26.90 -18.22
CA HIS A 337 -32.47 27.96 -18.14
C HIS A 337 -32.22 28.41 -16.68
N GLN A 338 -31.04 29.01 -16.42
CA GLN A 338 -30.66 29.46 -15.07
C GLN A 338 -31.59 30.52 -14.45
N ASP A 339 -32.33 31.26 -15.27
CA ASP A 339 -33.27 32.29 -14.82
C ASP A 339 -34.67 31.74 -14.48
N GLU A 340 -34.92 30.44 -14.74
CA GLU A 340 -36.21 29.82 -14.47
C GLU A 340 -36.33 29.37 -13.01
N GLU A 341 -37.49 29.61 -12.41
CA GLU A 341 -37.77 29.14 -11.05
C GLU A 341 -37.94 27.61 -11.04
N LEU A 342 -37.25 26.98 -10.10
CA LEU A 342 -37.38 25.56 -9.80
C LEU A 342 -38.33 25.35 -8.62
N ASP A 343 -39.06 24.24 -8.65
CA ASP A 343 -39.92 23.82 -7.55
C ASP A 343 -39.77 22.31 -7.27
N SER A 344 -40.57 21.78 -6.33
CA SER A 344 -40.49 20.36 -5.99
C SER A 344 -40.85 19.39 -7.13
N SER A 345 -41.58 19.81 -8.17
CA SER A 345 -41.82 18.93 -9.32
C SER A 345 -40.58 18.73 -10.18
N ASP A 346 -39.73 19.74 -10.30
CA ASP A 346 -38.43 19.61 -10.98
C ASP A 346 -37.53 18.66 -10.20
N VAL A 347 -37.50 18.79 -8.86
CA VAL A 347 -36.75 17.88 -7.98
C VAL A 347 -37.26 16.45 -8.12
N VAL A 348 -38.57 16.22 -8.09
CA VAL A 348 -39.14 14.86 -8.24
C VAL A 348 -38.81 14.27 -9.61
N TYR A 349 -38.92 15.07 -10.69
CA TYR A 349 -38.53 14.63 -12.03
C TYR A 349 -37.05 14.23 -12.08
N TRP A 350 -36.18 15.09 -11.54
CA TRP A 350 -34.75 14.83 -11.44
C TRP A 350 -34.44 13.57 -10.62
N LEU A 351 -35.07 13.37 -9.46
CA LEU A 351 -34.88 12.15 -8.64
C LEU A 351 -35.27 10.86 -9.36
N LEU A 352 -36.35 10.90 -10.14
CA LEU A 352 -36.76 9.76 -10.96
C LEU A 352 -35.74 9.50 -12.08
N HIS A 353 -35.21 10.55 -12.71
CA HIS A 353 -34.14 10.44 -13.69
C HIS A 353 -32.87 9.83 -13.06
N GLN A 354 -32.43 10.34 -11.89
CA GLN A 354 -31.27 9.82 -11.16
C GLN A 354 -31.46 8.36 -10.73
N THR A 355 -32.67 7.95 -10.35
CA THR A 355 -32.96 6.55 -10.03
C THR A 355 -32.81 5.65 -11.25
N CYS A 356 -33.30 6.09 -12.41
CA CYS A 356 -33.12 5.36 -13.67
C CYS A 356 -31.64 5.32 -14.12
N ALA A 357 -30.91 6.42 -13.95
CA ALA A 357 -29.48 6.49 -14.25
C ALA A 357 -28.69 5.55 -13.34
N SER A 358 -28.87 5.63 -12.01
CA SER A 358 -28.23 4.75 -11.04
C SER A 358 -28.51 3.27 -11.30
N ASN A 359 -29.75 2.91 -11.67
CA ASN A 359 -30.07 1.53 -12.04
C ASN A 359 -29.35 1.06 -13.30
N ARG A 360 -29.12 1.96 -14.26
CA ARG A 360 -28.37 1.67 -15.48
C ARG A 360 -26.88 1.54 -15.19
N ASP A 361 -26.34 2.39 -14.33
CA ASP A 361 -24.94 2.37 -13.94
C ASP A 361 -24.60 1.08 -13.17
N LEU A 362 -25.55 0.53 -12.40
CA LEU A 362 -25.40 -0.76 -11.69
C LEU A 362 -25.67 -2.01 -12.55
N GLU A 363 -26.13 -1.85 -13.80
CA GLU A 363 -26.50 -2.96 -14.68
C GLU A 363 -25.32 -3.86 -15.11
N PRO A 364 -24.11 -3.34 -15.39
CA PRO A 364 -22.95 -4.17 -15.72
C PRO A 364 -22.51 -5.03 -14.54
N LEU A 365 -22.39 -4.45 -13.34
CA LEU A 365 -22.14 -5.17 -12.09
C LEU A 365 -23.17 -6.28 -11.84
N TYR A 366 -24.47 -5.96 -11.94
CA TYR A 366 -25.55 -6.94 -11.81
C TYR A 366 -25.39 -8.11 -12.80
N ASN A 367 -25.03 -7.82 -14.05
CA ASN A 367 -24.80 -8.84 -15.07
C ASN A 367 -23.60 -9.73 -14.72
N ALA A 368 -22.50 -9.15 -14.27
CA ALA A 368 -21.29 -9.88 -13.91
C ALA A 368 -21.55 -10.85 -12.75
N GLN A 369 -22.21 -10.37 -11.69
CA GLN A 369 -22.62 -11.18 -10.55
C GLN A 369 -23.56 -12.33 -10.96
N GLY A 370 -24.51 -12.06 -11.85
CA GLY A 370 -25.42 -13.08 -12.36
C GLY A 370 -24.73 -14.16 -13.21
N VAL A 371 -23.78 -13.77 -14.06
CA VAL A 371 -22.97 -14.71 -14.85
C VAL A 371 -22.09 -15.56 -13.94
N ASP A 372 -21.42 -14.96 -12.96
CA ASP A 372 -20.62 -15.67 -11.96
C ASP A 372 -21.47 -16.70 -11.19
N PHE A 373 -22.63 -16.28 -10.71
CA PHE A 373 -23.57 -17.16 -10.02
C PHE A 373 -23.94 -18.38 -10.88
N CYS A 374 -24.37 -18.15 -12.13
CA CYS A 374 -24.73 -19.23 -13.05
C CYS A 374 -23.55 -20.18 -13.31
N ARG A 375 -22.33 -19.63 -13.43
CA ARG A 375 -21.10 -20.40 -13.61
C ARG A 375 -20.81 -21.29 -12.41
N ARG A 376 -20.87 -20.78 -11.19
CA ARG A 376 -20.62 -21.55 -9.96
C ARG A 376 -21.65 -22.65 -9.74
N ILE A 377 -22.92 -22.35 -10.00
CA ILE A 377 -24.01 -23.33 -9.87
C ILE A 377 -23.88 -24.44 -10.92
N GLN A 378 -23.59 -24.11 -12.18
CA GLN A 378 -23.35 -25.11 -13.22
C GLN A 378 -22.13 -25.99 -12.87
N ALA A 379 -21.05 -25.38 -12.39
CA ALA A 379 -19.85 -26.13 -11.97
C ALA A 379 -20.12 -27.12 -10.83
N ALA A 380 -21.03 -26.78 -9.91
CA ALA A 380 -21.44 -27.68 -8.84
C ALA A 380 -22.22 -28.89 -9.38
N GLU A 381 -23.03 -28.72 -10.43
CA GLU A 381 -23.75 -29.80 -11.11
C GLU A 381 -22.83 -30.68 -11.97
N ASP A 382 -21.87 -30.08 -12.68
CA ASP A 382 -20.91 -30.80 -13.51
C ASP A 382 -19.91 -31.63 -12.67
N HIS A 383 -19.71 -31.25 -11.41
CA HIS A 383 -18.72 -31.83 -10.50
C HIS A 383 -19.30 -32.22 -9.12
N PRO A 384 -20.37 -33.04 -9.04
CA PRO A 384 -21.16 -33.24 -7.81
C PRO A 384 -20.41 -33.92 -6.65
N HIS A 385 -19.23 -34.50 -6.91
CA HIS A 385 -18.40 -35.16 -5.90
C HIS A 385 -17.10 -34.40 -5.62
N PHE A 386 -17.05 -33.09 -5.86
CA PHE A 386 -15.88 -32.24 -5.58
C PHE A 386 -15.35 -32.33 -4.13
N VAL A 387 -16.19 -32.72 -3.16
CA VAL A 387 -15.77 -32.96 -1.77
C VAL A 387 -14.93 -34.23 -1.65
N LYS A 388 -15.26 -35.31 -2.38
CA LYS A 388 -14.60 -36.62 -2.24
C LYS A 388 -13.56 -36.90 -3.33
N ASN A 389 -13.74 -36.35 -4.53
CA ASN A 389 -12.90 -36.60 -5.69
C ASN A 389 -11.96 -35.40 -5.94
N GLN A 390 -10.64 -35.63 -5.83
CA GLN A 390 -9.63 -34.59 -6.01
C GLN A 390 -9.61 -33.97 -7.41
N LEU A 391 -9.88 -34.74 -8.47
CA LEU A 391 -9.93 -34.21 -9.84
C LEU A 391 -11.11 -33.27 -10.01
N GLN A 392 -12.31 -33.68 -9.57
CA GLN A 392 -13.50 -32.83 -9.60
C GLN A 392 -13.32 -31.59 -8.72
N ARG A 393 -12.66 -31.72 -7.56
CA ARG A 393 -12.31 -30.59 -6.70
C ARG A 393 -11.44 -29.58 -7.44
N LYS A 394 -10.42 -30.04 -8.14
CA LYS A 394 -9.51 -29.16 -8.90
C LYS A 394 -10.27 -28.37 -9.98
N TYR A 395 -11.16 -29.02 -10.72
CA TYR A 395 -11.97 -28.33 -11.73
C TYR A 395 -12.96 -27.33 -11.12
N TYR A 396 -13.68 -27.74 -10.07
CA TYR A 396 -14.62 -26.86 -9.36
C TYR A 396 -13.92 -25.64 -8.73
N MET A 397 -12.77 -25.86 -8.07
CA MET A 397 -11.96 -24.77 -7.51
C MET A 397 -11.41 -23.85 -8.61
N GLY A 398 -11.03 -24.36 -9.78
CA GLY A 398 -10.61 -23.52 -10.90
C GLY A 398 -11.71 -22.60 -11.44
N ILE A 399 -12.97 -22.88 -11.15
CA ILE A 399 -14.12 -22.01 -11.49
C ILE A 399 -14.43 -21.03 -10.36
N LEU A 400 -14.37 -21.48 -9.10
CA LEU A 400 -14.62 -20.61 -7.93
C LEU A 400 -13.51 -19.59 -7.71
N GLN A 401 -12.26 -19.98 -7.92
CA GLN A 401 -11.09 -19.14 -7.72
C GLN A 401 -10.92 -18.21 -8.93
N GLN A 402 -11.40 -16.97 -8.80
CA GLN A 402 -11.24 -15.98 -9.86
C GLN A 402 -9.98 -15.15 -9.62
N PRO A 403 -9.15 -14.93 -10.66
CA PRO A 403 -8.01 -14.05 -10.53
C PRO A 403 -8.49 -12.61 -10.28
N GLU A 404 -8.18 -12.06 -9.11
CA GLU A 404 -8.51 -10.66 -8.77
C GLU A 404 -7.38 -9.72 -9.16
N GLN A 405 -6.13 -10.16 -9.01
CA GLN A 405 -4.98 -9.38 -9.42
C GLN A 405 -4.97 -9.18 -10.94
N GLN A 406 -4.95 -7.92 -11.36
CA GLN A 406 -4.85 -7.53 -12.76
C GLN A 406 -3.54 -6.77 -12.98
N THR A 407 -2.90 -7.02 -14.12
CA THR A 407 -1.74 -6.22 -14.53
C THR A 407 -2.18 -4.86 -15.05
N LEU A 408 -1.29 -3.87 -15.01
CA LEU A 408 -1.56 -2.54 -15.60
C LEU A 408 -1.92 -2.64 -17.09
N GLU A 409 -1.34 -3.60 -17.80
CA GLU A 409 -1.70 -3.84 -19.20
C GLU A 409 -3.14 -4.35 -19.33
N GLN A 410 -3.60 -5.25 -18.45
CA GLN A 410 -4.98 -5.74 -18.46
C GLN A 410 -6.00 -4.65 -18.13
N LEU A 411 -5.66 -3.71 -17.24
CA LEU A 411 -6.53 -2.60 -16.83
C LEU A 411 -6.64 -1.50 -17.89
N TYR A 412 -5.52 -1.11 -18.52
CA TYR A 412 -5.46 0.13 -19.30
C TYR A 412 -5.15 -0.05 -20.79
N LYS A 413 -4.83 -1.27 -21.25
CA LYS A 413 -4.52 -1.47 -22.67
C LYS A 413 -5.79 -1.20 -23.51
N PRO A 414 -5.73 -0.28 -24.48
CA PRO A 414 -6.86 -0.05 -25.37
C PRO A 414 -7.17 -1.32 -26.16
N ALA A 415 -8.41 -1.81 -26.05
CA ALA A 415 -8.87 -2.93 -26.86
C ALA A 415 -9.01 -2.48 -28.33
N PRO A 416 -8.50 -3.23 -29.32
CA PRO A 416 -8.69 -2.89 -30.72
C PRO A 416 -10.18 -2.99 -31.10
N THR A 417 -10.68 -1.93 -31.73
CA THR A 417 -12.09 -1.70 -32.09
C THR A 417 -12.69 -2.73 -33.06
N ASP A 418 -11.87 -3.61 -33.64
CA ASP A 418 -12.28 -4.65 -34.60
C ASP A 418 -12.47 -6.04 -33.96
N ALA A 419 -12.32 -6.18 -32.65
CA ALA A 419 -12.71 -7.39 -31.93
C ALA A 419 -14.19 -7.33 -31.56
N SER A 420 -15.06 -7.69 -32.50
CA SER A 420 -16.43 -8.09 -32.18
C SER A 420 -16.42 -9.10 -31.04
N ASP A 421 -16.97 -8.75 -29.86
CA ASP A 421 -17.44 -9.65 -28.80
C ASP A 421 -16.63 -10.95 -28.63
N GLY A 422 -15.31 -10.82 -28.61
CA GLY A 422 -14.39 -11.89 -28.29
C GLY A 422 -13.96 -11.72 -26.85
N ASP A 423 -14.73 -12.28 -25.92
CA ASP A 423 -14.32 -12.51 -24.54
C ASP A 423 -12.86 -13.01 -24.50
N SER A 424 -11.94 -12.09 -24.22
CA SER A 424 -10.56 -12.43 -23.83
C SER A 424 -10.55 -12.83 -22.36
N ASN A 425 -11.40 -13.79 -22.03
CA ASN A 425 -11.29 -14.69 -20.90
C ASN A 425 -11.91 -16.02 -21.36
N SER A 426 -11.04 -17.00 -21.59
CA SER A 426 -11.26 -18.38 -22.06
C SER A 426 -12.23 -19.20 -21.18
N SER A 427 -13.47 -18.72 -20.97
CA SER A 427 -14.39 -19.21 -19.94
C SER A 427 -15.87 -19.25 -20.37
N ASN A 428 -16.15 -19.05 -21.66
CA ASN A 428 -17.48 -19.25 -22.27
C ASN A 428 -17.75 -20.69 -22.75
N ASP A 429 -16.85 -21.64 -22.50
CA ASP A 429 -17.01 -23.05 -22.90
C ASP A 429 -17.85 -23.89 -21.92
N LEU A 430 -18.47 -23.28 -20.91
CA LEU A 430 -19.43 -23.97 -20.05
C LEU A 430 -20.78 -24.07 -20.76
N THR A 431 -21.23 -25.29 -20.98
CA THR A 431 -22.60 -25.56 -21.45
C THR A 431 -23.54 -25.47 -20.26
N TYR A 432 -24.39 -24.45 -20.25
CA TYR A 432 -25.37 -24.27 -19.19
C TYR A 432 -26.58 -25.18 -19.40
N SER A 433 -27.08 -25.77 -18.31
CA SER A 433 -28.31 -26.58 -18.28
C SER A 433 -29.30 -26.05 -17.25
N GLY A 434 -30.54 -26.55 -17.27
CA GLY A 434 -31.55 -26.21 -16.29
C GLY A 434 -31.98 -24.75 -16.31
N GLN A 435 -32.22 -24.18 -15.13
CA GLN A 435 -32.62 -22.77 -14.98
C GLN A 435 -31.46 -21.78 -15.20
N ALA A 436 -30.21 -22.18 -14.97
CA ALA A 436 -29.01 -21.38 -15.21
C ALA A 436 -28.87 -21.02 -16.69
N ALA A 437 -29.25 -21.92 -17.60
CA ALA A 437 -29.31 -21.62 -19.03
C ALA A 437 -30.28 -20.48 -19.35
N ASN A 438 -31.48 -20.50 -18.74
CA ASN A 438 -32.47 -19.45 -18.91
C ASN A 438 -31.98 -18.10 -18.35
N PHE A 439 -31.32 -18.12 -17.19
CA PHE A 439 -30.75 -16.91 -16.60
C PHE A 439 -29.66 -16.31 -17.49
N ILE A 440 -28.75 -17.12 -18.01
CA ILE A 440 -27.71 -16.67 -18.94
C ILE A 440 -28.32 -16.08 -20.22
N GLU A 441 -29.40 -16.65 -20.75
CA GLU A 441 -30.09 -16.09 -21.91
C GLU A 441 -30.69 -14.70 -21.62
N VAL A 442 -31.37 -14.55 -20.48
CA VAL A 442 -31.92 -13.25 -20.04
C VAL A 442 -30.80 -12.22 -19.82
N LEU A 443 -29.70 -12.60 -19.19
CA LEU A 443 -28.54 -11.72 -18.97
C LEU A 443 -27.90 -11.28 -20.30
N ARG A 444 -27.72 -12.20 -21.25
CA ARG A 444 -27.22 -11.89 -22.60
C ARG A 444 -28.15 -10.94 -23.34
N GLN A 445 -29.47 -11.14 -23.24
CA GLN A 445 -30.44 -10.26 -23.86
C GLN A 445 -30.36 -8.84 -23.26
N ARG A 446 -30.37 -8.71 -21.93
CA ARG A 446 -30.25 -7.41 -21.25
C ARG A 446 -28.96 -6.68 -21.64
N ARG A 447 -27.82 -7.39 -21.66
CA ARG A 447 -26.54 -6.84 -22.12
C ARG A 447 -26.61 -6.33 -23.57
N ALA A 448 -27.29 -7.04 -24.46
CA ALA A 448 -27.43 -6.63 -25.86
C ALA A 448 -28.32 -5.38 -26.01
N GLU A 449 -29.38 -5.26 -25.22
CA GLU A 449 -30.28 -4.09 -25.19
C GLU A 449 -29.56 -2.84 -24.63
N GLY A 450 -28.63 -3.01 -23.67
CA GLY A 450 -27.86 -1.93 -23.06
C GLY A 450 -26.75 -1.32 -23.94
N LYS A 451 -26.23 -2.08 -24.92
CA LYS A 451 -25.13 -1.64 -25.82
C LYS A 451 -25.46 -0.43 -26.71
N GLY A 452 -26.74 -0.09 -26.87
CA GLY A 452 -27.17 0.98 -27.78
C GLY A 452 -27.12 2.41 -27.21
N VAL A 453 -26.82 2.61 -25.92
CA VAL A 453 -27.13 3.89 -25.23
C VAL A 453 -25.92 4.64 -24.67
N HIS A 454 -24.78 4.00 -24.36
CA HIS A 454 -23.53 4.68 -24.02
C HIS A 454 -22.32 3.77 -24.24
N ASP A 455 -21.61 3.97 -25.35
CA ASP A 455 -20.37 3.27 -25.72
C ASP A 455 -19.12 3.88 -25.05
N SER A 456 -19.29 4.57 -23.91
CA SER A 456 -18.24 5.39 -23.28
C SER A 456 -17.90 5.00 -21.85
N THR A 457 -18.65 4.10 -21.22
CA THR A 457 -18.31 3.63 -19.87
C THR A 457 -17.46 2.37 -20.02
N ILE A 458 -16.15 2.63 -19.93
CA ILE A 458 -15.02 1.71 -19.92
C ILE A 458 -15.40 0.34 -19.32
N ASN A 459 -15.06 -0.74 -20.03
CA ASN A 459 -15.17 -2.15 -19.62
C ASN A 459 -14.56 -2.41 -18.22
N SER A 460 -15.27 -2.08 -17.15
CA SER A 460 -14.73 -2.20 -15.80
C SER A 460 -15.72 -2.77 -14.79
N SER A 461 -16.41 -3.83 -15.20
CA SER A 461 -17.13 -4.70 -14.26
C SER A 461 -16.26 -5.18 -13.09
N ALA A 462 -14.92 -5.21 -13.24
CA ALA A 462 -13.99 -5.58 -12.18
C ALA A 462 -13.74 -4.44 -11.16
N LEU A 463 -13.82 -3.17 -11.56
CA LEU A 463 -13.64 -2.02 -10.66
C LEU A 463 -14.96 -1.51 -10.08
N GLU A 464 -16.10 -1.76 -10.74
CA GLU A 464 -17.44 -1.46 -10.21
C GLU A 464 -17.77 -2.25 -8.92
N GLU A 465 -17.19 -3.44 -8.74
CA GLU A 465 -17.31 -4.21 -7.50
C GLU A 465 -16.65 -3.52 -6.29
N VAL A 466 -15.83 -2.48 -6.51
CA VAL A 466 -15.14 -1.71 -5.46
C VAL A 466 -15.98 -0.53 -4.96
N GLU A 467 -17.05 -0.13 -5.66
CA GLU A 467 -17.93 1.00 -5.26
C GLU A 467 -18.86 0.70 -4.08
N GLN A 468 -18.61 -0.35 -3.29
CA GLN A 468 -19.38 -0.62 -2.09
C GLN A 468 -18.81 0.15 -0.89
N GLU A 469 -19.69 0.77 -0.10
CA GLU A 469 -19.41 1.23 1.26
C GLU A 469 -19.01 0.01 2.10
N ARG A 470 -17.71 -0.28 2.06
CA ARG A 470 -17.09 -1.45 2.66
C ARG A 470 -16.94 -1.17 4.16
N GLU A 471 -17.90 -1.58 4.97
CA GLU A 471 -17.66 -1.83 6.40
C GLU A 471 -16.76 -3.07 6.50
N VAL A 472 -15.46 -2.88 6.32
CA VAL A 472 -14.50 -3.98 6.40
C VAL A 472 -14.10 -4.19 7.85
N ALA A 473 -14.64 -5.22 8.48
CA ALA A 473 -13.96 -5.86 9.59
C ALA A 473 -12.79 -6.67 9.00
N TYR A 474 -11.59 -6.09 9.00
CA TYR A 474 -10.37 -6.79 8.59
C TYR A 474 -9.97 -7.77 9.69
N GLU A 475 -10.34 -9.03 9.55
CA GLU A 475 -9.72 -10.12 10.31
C GLU A 475 -8.56 -10.66 9.46
N VAL A 476 -7.36 -10.13 9.72
CA VAL A 476 -6.13 -10.57 9.07
C VAL A 476 -5.46 -11.61 9.97
N GLU A 477 -5.64 -12.89 9.64
CA GLU A 477 -4.85 -13.97 10.24
C GLU A 477 -3.50 -14.06 9.50
N GLU A 478 -2.43 -13.56 10.13
CA GLU A 478 -1.06 -13.74 9.66
C GLU A 478 -0.39 -14.90 10.44
N GLU A 479 -0.28 -16.06 9.80
CA GLU A 479 0.58 -17.14 10.29
C GLU A 479 2.05 -16.86 9.89
N ARG A 480 2.88 -16.47 10.85
CA ARG A 480 4.32 -16.26 10.66
C ARG A 480 5.10 -17.53 11.03
N GLU A 481 5.60 -18.24 10.03
CA GLU A 481 6.60 -19.29 10.24
C GLU A 481 8.01 -18.67 10.36
N ALA A 482 8.61 -18.72 11.56
CA ALA A 482 9.96 -18.22 11.78
C ALA A 482 11.01 -19.30 11.45
N GLU A 483 11.65 -19.22 10.27
CA GLU A 483 12.83 -20.01 9.95
C GLU A 483 14.05 -19.46 10.72
N ARG A 484 14.53 -20.22 11.71
CA ARG A 484 15.73 -19.84 12.48
C ARG A 484 17.01 -20.13 11.68
N PRO A 485 18.04 -19.26 11.72
CA PRO A 485 19.30 -19.50 11.04
C PRO A 485 19.94 -20.83 11.42
N LYS A 486 20.53 -21.53 10.43
CA LYS A 486 21.22 -22.81 10.66
C LYS A 486 22.49 -22.58 11.48
N LEU A 487 22.71 -23.41 12.51
CA LEU A 487 23.97 -23.42 13.28
C LEU A 487 25.10 -24.04 12.43
N LEU A 488 26.04 -23.21 11.99
CA LEU A 488 27.19 -23.61 11.17
C LEU A 488 28.47 -23.73 12.02
N LYS A 489 29.34 -24.69 11.70
CA LYS A 489 30.63 -24.89 12.39
C LYS A 489 31.75 -24.13 11.67
N PRO A 490 32.49 -23.23 12.34
CA PRO A 490 33.58 -22.49 11.71
C PRO A 490 34.83 -23.37 11.46
N TYR A 491 35.70 -22.92 10.54
CA TYR A 491 37.07 -23.42 10.45
C TYR A 491 37.94 -22.83 11.57
N THR A 492 38.97 -23.58 11.98
CA THR A 492 39.95 -23.15 12.97
C THR A 492 41.22 -22.71 12.26
N TYR A 493 41.73 -21.52 12.60
CA TYR A 493 42.95 -20.98 12.01
C TYR A 493 44.16 -21.88 12.31
N PRO A 494 44.83 -22.47 11.30
CA PRO A 494 45.94 -23.39 11.51
C PRO A 494 47.31 -22.71 11.72
N GLY A 495 47.38 -21.38 11.61
CA GLY A 495 48.62 -20.58 11.63
C GLY A 495 49.09 -20.18 10.23
N LEU A 496 50.01 -19.20 10.16
CA LEU A 496 50.51 -18.66 8.89
C LEU A 496 51.24 -19.71 8.04
N HIS A 497 50.80 -19.85 6.79
CA HIS A 497 51.42 -20.80 5.87
C HIS A 497 52.83 -20.38 5.41
N ARG A 498 53.71 -21.36 5.20
CA ARG A 498 55.12 -21.15 4.81
C ARG A 498 55.28 -20.37 3.51
N SER A 499 54.37 -20.55 2.55
CA SER A 499 54.44 -19.82 1.26
C SER A 499 54.19 -18.32 1.44
N LEU A 500 53.29 -17.92 2.36
CA LEU A 500 52.99 -16.52 2.61
C LEU A 500 54.12 -15.83 3.38
N SER A 501 54.70 -16.50 4.36
CA SER A 501 55.91 -16.00 5.06
C SER A 501 57.09 -15.87 4.10
N GLN A 502 57.37 -16.88 3.28
CA GLN A 502 58.44 -16.81 2.26
C GLN A 502 58.18 -15.70 1.23
N PHE A 503 56.94 -15.48 0.83
CA PHE A 503 56.58 -14.40 -0.07
C PHE A 503 56.83 -13.02 0.57
N ALA A 504 56.49 -12.84 1.86
CA ALA A 504 56.78 -11.63 2.60
C ALA A 504 58.29 -11.38 2.78
N GLU A 505 59.08 -12.42 3.08
CA GLU A 505 60.53 -12.33 3.29
C GLU A 505 61.31 -12.09 1.99
N THR A 506 60.96 -12.82 0.92
CA THR A 506 61.80 -12.87 -0.29
C THR A 506 61.23 -12.07 -1.47
N GLY A 507 59.93 -11.73 -1.43
CA GLY A 507 59.21 -11.14 -2.56
C GLY A 507 59.03 -12.08 -3.75
N SER A 508 59.39 -13.37 -3.64
CA SER A 508 59.21 -14.36 -4.70
C SER A 508 58.08 -15.31 -4.34
N LEU A 509 57.10 -15.42 -5.23
CA LEU A 509 55.97 -16.30 -5.04
C LEU A 509 56.34 -17.72 -5.51
N ALA A 510 56.72 -18.58 -4.57
CA ALA A 510 57.00 -19.99 -4.83
C ALA A 510 56.16 -20.86 -3.89
N GLY A 511 55.09 -21.49 -4.38
CA GLY A 511 54.24 -22.32 -3.54
C GLY A 511 52.91 -22.74 -4.18
N VAL A 512 52.06 -23.40 -3.38
CA VAL A 512 50.81 -24.06 -3.81
C VAL A 512 49.56 -23.61 -3.02
N GLU A 513 49.67 -22.63 -2.12
CA GLU A 513 48.59 -22.25 -1.17
C GLU A 513 48.05 -20.83 -1.36
N TYR A 514 47.91 -20.42 -2.61
CA TYR A 514 47.14 -19.25 -3.00
C TYR A 514 46.35 -19.60 -4.25
N VAL A 515 45.15 -19.04 -4.39
CA VAL A 515 44.28 -19.28 -5.54
C VAL A 515 43.98 -17.96 -6.24
N PRO A 516 43.87 -17.93 -7.58
CA PRO A 516 43.42 -16.73 -8.28
C PRO A 516 42.07 -16.28 -7.73
N ALA A 517 41.89 -14.98 -7.50
CA ALA A 517 40.65 -14.44 -6.93
C ALA A 517 39.44 -14.77 -7.83
N GLU A 518 39.63 -14.71 -9.15
CA GLU A 518 38.63 -15.12 -10.13
C GLU A 518 38.19 -16.58 -9.96
N SER A 519 39.12 -17.49 -9.65
CA SER A 519 38.79 -18.89 -9.40
C SER A 519 37.88 -19.04 -8.18
N MET A 520 38.14 -18.29 -7.10
CA MET A 520 37.26 -18.27 -5.92
C MET A 520 35.86 -17.76 -6.28
N VAL A 521 35.76 -16.68 -7.07
CA VAL A 521 34.47 -16.15 -7.53
C VAL A 521 33.69 -17.22 -8.29
N PHE A 522 34.32 -17.96 -9.21
CA PHE A 522 33.64 -19.01 -9.99
C PHE A 522 33.36 -20.30 -9.22
N GLU A 523 33.90 -20.49 -8.01
CA GLU A 523 33.52 -21.58 -7.11
C GLU A 523 32.25 -21.27 -6.29
N THR A 524 31.78 -20.02 -6.27
CA THR A 524 30.47 -19.65 -5.71
C THR A 524 29.31 -20.26 -6.52
N GLU A 525 28.10 -20.32 -5.95
CA GLU A 525 26.91 -20.76 -6.68
C GLU A 525 26.59 -19.79 -7.82
N LEU A 526 26.63 -18.49 -7.54
CA LEU A 526 26.45 -17.44 -8.56
C LEU A 526 27.50 -17.56 -9.67
N GLY A 527 28.79 -17.58 -9.32
CA GLY A 527 29.88 -17.70 -10.28
C GLY A 527 29.80 -18.97 -11.12
N GLY A 528 29.33 -20.08 -10.54
CA GLY A 528 29.09 -21.33 -11.26
C GLY A 528 28.15 -21.18 -12.47
N LYS A 529 27.15 -20.28 -12.41
CA LYS A 529 26.20 -20.03 -13.52
C LYS A 529 26.87 -19.37 -14.74
N TYR A 530 27.93 -18.60 -14.49
CA TYR A 530 28.65 -17.77 -15.48
C TYR A 530 30.03 -18.32 -15.85
N ARG A 531 30.47 -19.43 -15.23
CA ARG A 531 31.76 -20.06 -15.50
C ARG A 531 31.94 -20.36 -16.99
N GLY A 532 33.01 -19.83 -17.58
CA GLY A 532 33.33 -19.98 -19.00
C GLY A 532 32.50 -19.12 -19.96
N LYS A 533 31.64 -18.23 -19.44
CA LYS A 533 30.85 -17.25 -20.21
C LYS A 533 31.30 -15.80 -19.98
N VAL A 534 31.91 -15.53 -18.83
CA VAL A 534 32.38 -14.21 -18.38
C VAL A 534 33.86 -14.33 -18.01
N ASP A 535 34.63 -13.30 -18.33
CA ASP A 535 36.02 -13.09 -17.90
C ASP A 535 36.04 -11.85 -17.00
N LEU A 536 36.48 -12.00 -15.75
CA LEU A 536 36.51 -10.89 -14.79
C LEU A 536 37.79 -10.07 -14.87
N SER A 537 38.79 -10.56 -15.61
CA SER A 537 40.09 -9.93 -15.78
C SER A 537 40.70 -9.50 -14.44
N LEU A 538 40.90 -10.49 -13.55
CA LEU A 538 41.60 -10.32 -12.26
C LEU A 538 43.00 -11.00 -12.26
N PRO A 539 43.89 -10.72 -13.23
CA PRO A 539 45.13 -11.49 -13.42
C PRO A 539 46.18 -11.27 -12.31
N HIS A 540 46.07 -10.19 -11.54
CA HIS A 540 47.05 -9.81 -10.53
C HIS A 540 46.60 -10.09 -9.09
N LEU A 541 45.29 -10.38 -8.91
CA LEU A 541 44.69 -10.61 -7.60
C LEU A 541 44.55 -12.10 -7.28
N TYR A 542 45.12 -12.47 -6.13
CA TYR A 542 45.02 -13.81 -5.54
C TYR A 542 44.40 -13.70 -4.15
N VAL A 543 43.95 -14.83 -3.63
CA VAL A 543 43.49 -14.96 -2.24
C VAL A 543 44.24 -16.09 -1.56
N SER A 544 44.48 -15.95 -0.26
CA SER A 544 45.02 -17.05 0.54
C SER A 544 44.01 -18.20 0.59
N VAL A 545 44.52 -19.44 0.72
CA VAL A 545 43.64 -20.59 0.90
C VAL A 545 42.81 -20.45 2.18
N GLU A 546 43.32 -19.81 3.23
CA GLU A 546 42.57 -19.58 4.45
C GLU A 546 41.42 -18.57 4.26
N PHE A 547 41.57 -17.58 3.38
CA PHE A 547 40.50 -16.66 3.02
C PHE A 547 39.27 -17.38 2.44
N THR A 548 39.47 -18.52 1.79
CA THR A 548 38.37 -19.35 1.26
C THR A 548 37.66 -20.19 2.33
N LYS A 549 38.20 -20.27 3.56
CA LYS A 549 37.66 -21.07 4.66
C LYS A 549 36.94 -20.21 5.70
N THR A 550 35.61 -20.17 5.62
CA THR A 550 34.76 -19.51 6.64
C THR A 550 34.07 -20.55 7.51
N VAL A 551 33.22 -21.39 6.91
CA VAL A 551 32.41 -22.39 7.61
C VAL A 551 32.53 -23.77 6.94
N LYS A 552 32.41 -24.83 7.74
CA LYS A 552 32.43 -26.22 7.27
C LYS A 552 31.06 -26.57 6.69
N LEU A 553 30.96 -26.58 5.35
CA LEU A 553 29.76 -26.94 4.62
C LEU A 553 29.71 -28.45 4.32
N LYS A 554 28.50 -28.99 4.11
CA LYS A 554 28.34 -30.37 3.65
C LYS A 554 28.77 -30.50 2.18
N PRO A 555 29.18 -31.69 1.70
CA PRO A 555 29.53 -31.89 0.30
C PRO A 555 28.38 -31.47 -0.63
N GLY A 556 28.65 -30.55 -1.55
CA GLY A 556 27.66 -30.01 -2.50
C GLY A 556 26.88 -28.78 -2.02
N GLU A 557 27.01 -28.40 -0.74
CA GLU A 557 26.42 -27.17 -0.19
C GLU A 557 27.37 -25.99 -0.45
N LYS A 558 26.83 -24.90 -1.02
CA LYS A 558 27.54 -23.64 -1.25
C LYS A 558 26.80 -22.54 -0.50
N MET A 559 27.54 -21.62 0.13
CA MET A 559 26.96 -20.46 0.81
C MET A 559 27.74 -19.21 0.47
N ASP A 560 27.26 -18.53 -0.58
CA ASP A 560 27.89 -17.37 -1.17
C ASP A 560 27.84 -16.13 -0.23
N GLU A 561 26.86 -16.09 0.67
CA GLU A 561 26.65 -15.03 1.66
C GLU A 561 27.75 -14.96 2.74
N LEU A 562 28.50 -16.04 2.94
CA LEU A 562 29.53 -16.15 3.98
C LEU A 562 30.94 -15.84 3.45
N THR A 563 31.03 -15.11 2.34
CA THR A 563 32.30 -14.63 1.79
C THR A 563 32.89 -13.54 2.68
N ARG A 564 34.17 -13.66 3.01
CA ARG A 564 34.86 -12.71 3.89
C ARG A 564 34.95 -11.31 3.26
N PRO A 565 34.84 -10.23 4.04
CA PRO A 565 35.17 -8.89 3.56
C PRO A 565 36.68 -8.81 3.26
N VAL A 566 37.02 -7.96 2.30
CA VAL A 566 38.42 -7.74 1.88
C VAL A 566 38.98 -6.58 2.70
N ASN A 567 39.84 -6.89 3.67
CA ASN A 567 40.38 -5.90 4.61
C ASN A 567 41.90 -5.71 4.49
N TRP A 568 42.62 -6.77 4.13
CA TRP A 568 44.07 -6.82 4.14
C TRP A 568 44.61 -7.37 2.82
N LEU A 569 45.57 -6.65 2.23
CA LEU A 569 46.21 -6.98 0.97
C LEU A 569 47.72 -7.08 1.16
N LEU A 570 48.29 -8.27 0.98
CA LEU A 570 49.74 -8.45 0.89
C LEU A 570 50.16 -8.24 -0.57
N CYS A 571 50.80 -7.12 -0.86
CA CYS A 571 51.15 -6.68 -2.20
C CYS A 571 52.67 -6.66 -2.41
N ASN A 572 53.11 -7.18 -3.55
CA ASN A 572 54.44 -6.97 -4.08
C ASN A 572 54.39 -5.92 -5.20
N ILE A 573 54.91 -4.74 -4.92
CA ILE A 573 54.85 -3.60 -5.85
C ILE A 573 55.78 -3.76 -7.06
N ARG A 574 56.76 -4.68 -7.02
CA ARG A 574 57.68 -4.93 -8.14
C ARG A 574 57.10 -5.93 -9.14
N THR A 575 56.43 -6.96 -8.63
CA THR A 575 55.83 -8.00 -9.47
C THR A 575 54.37 -7.69 -9.79
N GLU A 576 53.80 -6.64 -9.22
CA GLU A 576 52.40 -6.26 -9.39
C GLU A 576 51.44 -7.39 -9.01
N ILE A 577 51.75 -8.12 -7.94
CA ILE A 577 50.91 -9.21 -7.43
C ILE A 577 50.34 -8.81 -6.07
N ALA A 578 49.03 -9.02 -5.87
CA ALA A 578 48.37 -8.82 -4.59
C ALA A 578 47.66 -10.08 -4.11
N ILE A 579 47.80 -10.38 -2.82
CA ILE A 579 47.14 -11.51 -2.16
C ILE A 579 46.23 -10.97 -1.06
N VAL A 580 44.93 -11.28 -1.14
CA VAL A 580 43.99 -11.03 -0.04
C VAL A 580 44.26 -12.04 1.06
N VAL A 581 44.47 -11.55 2.28
CA VAL A 581 44.76 -12.37 3.46
C VAL A 581 43.71 -12.16 4.54
N THR A 582 43.56 -13.12 5.45
CA THR A 582 42.64 -12.96 6.59
C THR A 582 43.25 -12.05 7.67
N PRO A 583 42.44 -11.48 8.58
CA PRO A 583 42.96 -10.72 9.73
C PRO A 583 43.95 -11.53 10.59
N GLU A 584 43.71 -12.84 10.75
CA GLU A 584 44.59 -13.74 11.49
C GLU A 584 45.94 -13.92 10.78
N GLU A 585 45.94 -14.11 9.46
CA GLU A 585 47.18 -14.16 8.66
C GLU A 585 47.92 -12.81 8.66
N ALA A 586 47.18 -11.69 8.65
CA ALA A 586 47.75 -10.36 8.71
C ALA A 586 48.50 -10.13 10.04
N GLU A 587 47.95 -10.57 11.17
CA GLU A 587 48.61 -10.48 12.48
C GLU A 587 49.97 -11.20 12.50
N ASP A 588 50.04 -12.40 11.93
CA ASP A 588 51.29 -13.17 11.83
C ASP A 588 52.29 -12.58 10.81
N LEU A 589 51.80 -11.91 9.76
CA LEU A 589 52.63 -11.28 8.73
C LEU A 589 53.25 -9.95 9.19
N ILE A 590 52.58 -9.19 10.06
CA ILE A 590 53.05 -7.87 10.51
C ILE A 590 54.47 -7.91 11.13
N PRO A 591 54.81 -8.85 12.03
CA PRO A 591 56.17 -8.99 12.55
C PRO A 591 57.22 -9.21 11.45
N ILE A 592 56.95 -10.13 10.52
CA ILE A 592 57.85 -10.47 9.41
C ILE A 592 58.10 -9.24 8.53
N LEU A 593 57.01 -8.53 8.21
CA LEU A 593 57.06 -7.32 7.39
C LEU A 593 57.85 -6.18 8.04
N ARG A 594 57.92 -6.14 9.37
CA ARG A 594 58.67 -5.11 10.11
C ARG A 594 60.16 -5.44 10.26
N SER A 595 60.55 -6.71 10.26
CA SER A 595 61.93 -7.12 10.56
C SER A 595 62.71 -7.67 9.36
N GLU A 596 62.08 -8.51 8.54
CA GLU A 596 62.77 -9.42 7.62
C GLU A 596 62.25 -9.35 6.17
N ALA A 597 61.31 -8.44 5.88
CA ALA A 597 60.68 -8.38 4.57
C ALA A 597 61.56 -7.84 3.44
N ALA A 598 61.27 -8.34 2.24
CA ALA A 598 61.82 -7.80 1.01
C ALA A 598 61.35 -6.34 0.82
N PRO A 599 62.21 -5.44 0.29
CA PRO A 599 61.87 -4.02 0.14
C PRO A 599 60.67 -3.70 -0.76
N SER A 600 60.19 -4.67 -1.55
CA SER A 600 59.03 -4.52 -2.44
C SER A 600 57.72 -5.05 -1.84
N MET A 601 57.73 -5.55 -0.60
CA MET A 601 56.56 -6.15 0.04
C MET A 601 55.88 -5.16 0.97
N HIS A 602 54.56 -5.05 0.84
CA HIS A 602 53.72 -4.17 1.65
C HIS A 602 52.40 -4.87 2.00
N LEU A 603 52.00 -4.79 3.27
CA LEU A 603 50.65 -5.10 3.71
C LEU A 603 49.84 -3.81 3.74
N MET A 604 48.72 -3.78 3.03
CA MET A 604 47.86 -2.61 2.84
C MET A 604 46.46 -2.88 3.39
N THR A 605 45.86 -1.88 4.04
CA THR A 605 44.45 -1.94 4.43
C THR A 605 43.54 -1.49 3.31
N TYR A 606 42.40 -2.18 3.15
CA TYR A 606 41.37 -1.83 2.19
C TYR A 606 39.98 -1.94 2.81
N ALA A 607 39.04 -1.14 2.32
CA ALA A 607 37.62 -1.30 2.57
C ALA A 607 36.85 -0.85 1.32
N ALA A 608 35.94 -1.68 0.81
CA ALA A 608 35.14 -1.33 -0.36
C ALA A 608 34.19 -0.16 -0.04
N PRO A 609 34.25 0.97 -0.76
CA PRO A 609 33.27 2.05 -0.58
C PRO A 609 31.88 1.58 -1.04
N VAL A 610 30.95 1.47 -0.08
CA VAL A 610 29.57 1.03 -0.31
C VAL A 610 28.53 2.13 -0.14
N THR A 611 28.87 3.25 0.51
CA THR A 611 28.04 4.45 0.57
C THR A 611 28.80 5.67 0.03
N LYS A 612 28.06 6.68 -0.43
CA LYS A 612 28.61 7.90 -1.05
C LYS A 612 29.62 8.64 -0.17
N ARG A 613 29.40 8.63 1.15
CA ARG A 613 30.17 9.42 2.12
C ARG A 613 31.31 8.63 2.77
N MET A 614 31.50 7.35 2.44
CA MET A 614 32.65 6.59 2.91
C MET A 614 33.95 7.18 2.36
N GLN A 615 35.02 7.14 3.17
CA GLN A 615 36.36 7.45 2.69
C GLN A 615 36.73 6.47 1.58
N HIS A 616 37.20 6.98 0.45
CA HIS A 616 37.63 6.13 -0.67
C HIS A 616 38.99 5.49 -0.36
N PHE A 617 39.02 4.17 -0.19
CA PHE A 617 40.24 3.37 0.02
C PHE A 617 40.94 2.96 -1.29
N SER A 618 40.50 3.46 -2.46
CA SER A 618 41.06 3.12 -3.77
C SER A 618 42.56 3.41 -3.90
N ASN A 619 43.07 4.41 -3.17
CA ASN A 619 44.47 4.83 -3.23
C ASN A 619 45.42 3.95 -2.39
N LEU A 620 44.87 3.08 -1.53
CA LEU A 620 45.61 2.11 -0.70
C LEU A 620 46.76 2.72 0.12
N ASP A 621 46.64 4.00 0.46
CA ASP A 621 47.61 4.80 1.20
C ASP A 621 47.18 5.05 2.65
N TYR A 622 46.01 4.56 3.06
CA TYR A 622 45.46 4.77 4.39
C TYR A 622 46.37 4.20 5.49
N TYR A 623 46.75 2.93 5.37
CA TYR A 623 47.69 2.28 6.29
C TYR A 623 48.45 1.16 5.57
N THR A 624 49.78 1.27 5.58
CA THR A 624 50.69 0.32 4.91
C THR A 624 51.86 -0.06 5.82
N VAL A 625 52.22 -1.35 5.82
CA VAL A 625 53.32 -1.91 6.61
C VAL A 625 54.21 -2.80 5.74
N PRO A 626 55.50 -2.45 5.53
CA PRO A 626 56.14 -1.16 5.82
C PRO A 626 55.51 0.01 5.03
N PRO A 627 55.70 1.27 5.48
CA PRO A 627 55.22 2.44 4.75
C PRO A 627 55.76 2.51 3.32
N LEU A 628 54.90 2.87 2.36
CA LEU A 628 55.31 3.12 0.98
C LEU A 628 56.28 4.31 0.91
N ALA A 629 57.38 4.16 0.15
CA ALA A 629 58.39 5.21 0.00
C ALA A 629 57.89 6.44 -0.78
N VAL A 630 56.85 6.27 -1.61
CA VAL A 630 56.19 7.33 -2.38
C VAL A 630 54.69 7.25 -2.09
N ALA A 631 54.12 8.34 -1.56
CA ALA A 631 52.67 8.47 -1.45
C ALA A 631 52.06 8.38 -2.86
N ASN A 632 51.04 7.53 -3.05
CA ASN A 632 50.36 7.23 -4.32
C ASN A 632 51.07 6.27 -5.30
N TYR A 633 51.95 5.36 -4.86
CA TYR A 633 52.51 4.32 -5.74
C TYR A 633 51.60 3.08 -5.93
N ALA A 634 50.36 3.10 -5.44
CA ALA A 634 49.47 1.95 -5.59
C ALA A 634 49.32 1.56 -7.08
N PRO A 635 49.48 0.27 -7.45
CA PRO A 635 49.32 -0.15 -8.83
C PRO A 635 47.91 0.19 -9.35
N ALA A 636 47.81 0.73 -10.57
CA ALA A 636 46.53 1.16 -11.15
C ALA A 636 45.49 0.02 -11.23
N PHE A 637 45.95 -1.22 -11.42
CA PHE A 637 45.07 -2.40 -11.45
C PHE A 637 44.35 -2.69 -10.13
N LEU A 638 44.95 -2.29 -9.01
CA LEU A 638 44.56 -2.81 -7.71
C LEU A 638 43.21 -2.23 -7.27
N ALA A 639 42.93 -0.96 -7.59
CA ALA A 639 41.65 -0.33 -7.31
C ALA A 639 40.47 -0.99 -8.07
N PHE A 640 40.69 -1.38 -9.32
CA PHE A 640 39.70 -2.08 -10.13
C PHE A 640 39.52 -3.53 -9.67
N GLU A 641 40.60 -4.33 -9.66
CA GLU A 641 40.51 -5.77 -9.39
C GLU A 641 39.99 -6.05 -7.96
N VAL A 642 40.53 -5.34 -6.96
CA VAL A 642 40.06 -5.47 -5.57
C VAL A 642 38.67 -4.87 -5.42
N GLY A 643 38.36 -3.79 -6.14
CA GLY A 643 37.03 -3.16 -6.14
C GLY A 643 35.93 -4.13 -6.56
N ILE A 644 36.11 -4.81 -7.69
CA ILE A 644 35.17 -5.82 -8.18
C ILE A 644 35.08 -7.00 -7.20
N PHE A 645 36.22 -7.53 -6.76
CA PHE A 645 36.24 -8.68 -5.87
C PHE A 645 35.59 -8.39 -4.50
N ALA A 646 35.81 -7.20 -3.93
CA ALA A 646 35.32 -6.82 -2.61
C ALA A 646 33.87 -6.28 -2.59
N GLY A 647 33.28 -6.02 -3.76
CA GLY A 647 31.92 -5.49 -3.84
C GLY A 647 31.82 -3.97 -3.68
N ARG A 648 32.70 -3.22 -4.36
CA ARG A 648 32.72 -1.73 -4.34
C ARG A 648 31.57 -1.15 -5.16
N LEU A 649 30.82 -0.23 -4.56
CA LEU A 649 29.68 0.46 -5.21
C LEU A 649 30.00 1.91 -5.59
N TYR A 650 30.85 2.60 -4.82
CA TYR A 650 31.22 4.00 -5.03
C TYR A 650 32.70 4.15 -5.41
N PHE A 651 32.99 5.02 -6.38
CA PHE A 651 34.34 5.32 -6.88
C PHE A 651 34.45 6.80 -7.27
N GLY A 652 35.68 7.31 -7.41
CA GLY A 652 35.91 8.71 -7.80
C GLY A 652 35.74 8.96 -9.30
N SER A 653 35.46 10.20 -9.71
CA SER A 653 35.27 10.57 -11.12
C SER A 653 36.47 10.25 -12.03
N ARG A 654 37.69 10.28 -11.47
CA ARG A 654 38.93 9.94 -12.19
C ARG A 654 39.07 8.45 -12.52
N GLU A 655 38.41 7.59 -11.74
CA GLU A 655 38.47 6.13 -11.93
C GLU A 655 37.46 5.67 -12.99
N TYR A 656 36.53 6.52 -13.38
CA TYR A 656 35.43 6.15 -14.26
C TYR A 656 35.91 5.70 -15.63
N GLU A 657 36.78 6.48 -16.29
CA GLU A 657 37.33 6.14 -17.60
C GLU A 657 38.10 4.81 -17.58
N GLU A 658 38.86 4.55 -16.51
CA GLU A 658 39.62 3.30 -16.36
C GLU A 658 38.70 2.08 -16.14
N ILE A 659 37.59 2.25 -15.40
CA ILE A 659 36.60 1.18 -15.22
C ILE A 659 35.95 0.82 -16.56
N LEU A 660 35.65 1.81 -17.41
CA LEU A 660 35.00 1.57 -18.70
C LEU A 660 35.92 0.88 -19.70
N ASP A 661 37.19 1.30 -19.75
CA ASP A 661 38.21 0.71 -20.61
C ASP A 661 38.41 -0.78 -20.27
N ARG A 662 38.51 -1.10 -18.98
CA ARG A 662 38.65 -2.48 -18.50
C ARG A 662 37.41 -3.35 -18.70
N LEU A 663 36.22 -2.74 -18.75
CA LEU A 663 34.97 -3.42 -19.09
C LEU A 663 34.69 -3.44 -20.61
N ALA A 664 35.59 -2.88 -21.42
CA ALA A 664 35.47 -2.75 -22.87
C ALA A 664 34.14 -2.12 -23.33
N LEU A 665 33.74 -1.00 -22.68
CA LEU A 665 32.51 -0.27 -22.98
C LEU A 665 32.79 0.93 -23.90
N GLU A 666 32.14 0.99 -25.08
CA GLU A 666 32.18 2.13 -26.00
C GLU A 666 30.89 2.97 -25.90
N TRP A 667 31.02 4.30 -25.81
CA TRP A 667 29.89 5.24 -25.71
C TRP A 667 29.58 5.92 -27.06
N ASP A 668 28.28 6.04 -27.37
CA ASP A 668 27.79 6.90 -28.45
C ASP A 668 27.13 8.15 -27.87
N ASP A 669 27.76 9.30 -28.13
CA ASP A 669 27.32 10.63 -27.68
C ASP A 669 25.93 11.02 -28.22
N ALA A 670 25.43 10.37 -29.28
CA ALA A 670 24.13 10.70 -29.88
C ALA A 670 22.91 10.10 -29.15
N ALA A 671 23.08 8.97 -28.45
CA ALA A 671 21.98 8.21 -27.84
C ALA A 671 21.86 8.41 -26.31
N GLY A 672 22.92 8.91 -25.65
CA GLY A 672 22.95 9.03 -24.18
C GLY A 672 22.95 7.66 -23.46
N SER A 673 23.20 6.58 -24.18
CA SER A 673 23.30 5.19 -23.70
C SER A 673 24.53 4.52 -24.30
N ALA A 674 25.13 3.55 -23.60
CA ALA A 674 26.21 2.74 -24.17
C ALA A 674 25.71 2.03 -25.46
N VAL A 675 26.56 1.97 -26.50
CA VAL A 675 26.28 1.12 -27.67
C VAL A 675 26.30 -0.32 -27.18
N THR A 676 25.29 -1.13 -27.54
CA THR A 676 25.29 -2.57 -27.24
C THR A 676 26.63 -3.17 -27.66
N PRO A 677 27.47 -3.63 -26.72
CA PRO A 677 28.71 -4.28 -27.10
C PRO A 677 28.36 -5.70 -27.60
N ALA A 678 29.34 -6.38 -28.20
CA ALA A 678 29.22 -7.79 -28.56
C ALA A 678 28.58 -8.63 -27.43
N GLU A 679 27.82 -9.68 -27.77
CA GLU A 679 26.98 -10.48 -26.84
C GLU A 679 27.65 -10.86 -25.49
N GLY A 680 28.98 -10.94 -25.42
CA GLY A 680 29.75 -11.24 -24.20
C GLY A 680 29.83 -10.12 -23.14
N SER A 681 29.85 -8.84 -23.52
CA SER A 681 29.95 -7.74 -22.53
C SER A 681 28.65 -7.53 -21.77
N SER A 682 27.50 -7.81 -22.40
CA SER A 682 26.18 -7.76 -21.75
C SER A 682 26.09 -8.76 -20.58
N LEU A 683 26.56 -9.99 -20.78
CA LEU A 683 26.60 -11.02 -19.74
C LEU A 683 27.54 -10.65 -18.59
N SER A 684 28.65 -9.98 -18.88
CA SER A 684 29.61 -9.52 -17.87
C SER A 684 29.00 -8.44 -16.96
N MET A 685 28.20 -7.53 -17.52
CA MET A 685 27.48 -6.51 -16.75
C MET A 685 26.38 -7.10 -15.85
N VAL A 686 25.61 -8.07 -16.38
CA VAL A 686 24.60 -8.79 -15.58
C VAL A 686 25.27 -9.55 -14.44
N PHE A 687 26.38 -10.24 -14.72
CA PHE A 687 27.15 -10.91 -13.68
C PHE A 687 27.65 -9.92 -12.62
N LEU A 688 28.23 -8.80 -13.02
CA LEU A 688 28.73 -7.79 -12.08
C LEU A 688 27.60 -7.24 -11.21
N GLN A 689 26.43 -6.98 -11.78
CA GLN A 689 25.26 -6.53 -11.02
C GLN A 689 24.85 -7.55 -9.95
N GLU A 690 24.72 -8.83 -10.33
CA GLU A 690 24.37 -9.91 -9.41
C GLU A 690 25.46 -10.15 -8.36
N TRP A 691 26.73 -10.09 -8.75
CA TRP A 691 27.88 -10.29 -7.87
C TRP A 691 28.00 -9.19 -6.82
N LEU A 692 27.85 -7.93 -7.23
CA LEU A 692 27.90 -6.79 -6.32
C LEU A 692 26.71 -6.80 -5.36
N ALA A 693 25.51 -7.15 -5.82
CA ALA A 693 24.35 -7.33 -4.95
C ALA A 693 24.56 -8.47 -3.94
N LEU A 694 25.12 -9.60 -4.38
CA LEU A 694 25.47 -10.73 -3.51
C LEU A 694 26.48 -10.32 -2.42
N ARG A 695 27.54 -9.57 -2.77
CA ARG A 695 28.50 -9.04 -1.81
C ARG A 695 27.88 -8.07 -0.79
N ARG A 696 26.67 -7.60 -1.07
CA ARG A 696 25.85 -6.70 -0.25
C ARG A 696 24.56 -7.37 0.24
N GLN A 697 24.56 -8.69 0.42
CA GLN A 697 23.44 -9.43 1.01
C GLN A 697 22.11 -9.24 0.24
N GLY A 698 22.17 -9.07 -1.08
CA GLY A 698 20.99 -8.92 -1.94
C GLY A 698 20.44 -7.50 -2.04
N GLN A 699 21.13 -6.49 -1.50
CA GLN A 699 20.71 -5.08 -1.59
C GLN A 699 20.59 -4.61 -3.05
N ASP A 700 19.61 -3.73 -3.31
CA ASP A 700 19.47 -3.06 -4.60
C ASP A 700 20.55 -1.99 -4.79
N ILE A 701 21.49 -2.27 -5.70
CA ILE A 701 22.61 -1.40 -6.02
C ILE A 701 22.34 -0.46 -7.20
N SER A 702 21.15 -0.52 -7.81
CA SER A 702 20.80 0.20 -9.05
C SER A 702 21.01 1.71 -8.97
N HIS A 703 20.93 2.27 -7.76
CA HIS A 703 21.07 3.70 -7.48
C HIS A 703 22.50 4.14 -7.12
N THR A 704 23.51 3.28 -7.33
CA THR A 704 24.92 3.58 -7.06
C THR A 704 25.70 3.85 -8.35
N PRO A 705 26.90 4.48 -8.30
CA PRO A 705 27.76 4.64 -9.46
C PRO A 705 28.03 3.32 -10.19
N MET A 706 28.35 2.25 -9.45
CA MET A 706 28.59 0.94 -10.05
C MET A 706 27.31 0.29 -10.58
N GLY A 707 26.16 0.52 -9.94
CA GLY A 707 24.86 0.12 -10.48
C GLY A 707 24.53 0.78 -11.82
N TYR A 708 24.84 2.07 -11.97
CA TYR A 708 24.71 2.80 -13.23
C TYR A 708 25.62 2.22 -14.31
N VAL A 709 26.88 1.89 -13.97
CA VAL A 709 27.81 1.21 -14.89
C VAL A 709 27.25 -0.14 -15.34
N CYS A 710 26.75 -0.97 -14.42
CA CYS A 710 26.18 -2.28 -14.75
C CYS A 710 24.93 -2.19 -15.64
N GLN A 711 24.19 -1.07 -15.57
CA GLN A 711 23.02 -0.81 -16.40
C GLN A 711 23.34 -0.09 -17.72
N GLY A 712 24.62 0.19 -18.00
CA GLY A 712 25.04 0.94 -19.19
C GLY A 712 24.63 2.42 -19.19
N ARG A 713 24.39 3.00 -18.00
CA ARG A 713 24.03 4.42 -17.84
C ARG A 713 25.29 5.28 -17.74
N MET A 714 25.31 6.41 -18.45
CA MET A 714 26.45 7.32 -18.45
C MET A 714 26.51 8.16 -17.17
N LEU A 715 27.69 8.21 -16.57
CA LEU A 715 28.01 9.07 -15.42
C LEU A 715 28.86 10.24 -15.91
N ARG A 716 28.34 11.45 -15.76
CA ARG A 716 29.11 12.65 -16.06
C ARG A 716 29.90 13.11 -14.83
N PRO A 717 30.99 13.87 -14.99
CA PRO A 717 31.77 14.38 -13.85
C PRO A 717 30.97 15.26 -12.88
N ASP A 718 29.89 15.89 -13.35
CA ASP A 718 28.95 16.70 -12.56
C ASP A 718 27.79 15.89 -11.94
N HIS A 719 27.79 14.56 -12.11
CA HIS A 719 26.76 13.70 -11.53
C HIS A 719 26.77 13.84 -9.99
N PRO A 720 25.60 13.88 -9.32
CA PRO A 720 25.50 14.03 -7.86
C PRO A 720 26.37 13.05 -7.05
N PHE A 721 26.69 11.89 -7.61
CA PHE A 721 27.58 10.90 -7.00
C PHE A 721 29.00 11.42 -6.74
N PHE A 722 29.52 12.33 -7.56
CA PHE A 722 30.91 12.81 -7.48
C PHE A 722 31.06 14.16 -6.78
N VAL A 723 29.95 14.81 -6.40
CA VAL A 723 29.98 16.11 -5.72
C VAL A 723 30.23 15.89 -4.22
N GLN A 724 31.42 16.26 -3.74
CA GLN A 724 31.75 16.28 -2.31
C GLN A 724 31.28 17.58 -1.66
N SER A 725 30.59 17.48 -0.52
CA SER A 725 30.34 18.61 0.39
C SER A 725 31.55 18.76 1.33
N ASP A 726 32.18 19.95 1.37
CA ASP A 726 33.31 20.24 2.25
C ASP A 726 32.92 20.16 3.74
N THR A 727 33.10 18.98 4.33
CA THR A 727 32.71 18.62 5.71
C THR A 727 33.70 19.11 6.78
N ARG A 728 34.73 19.88 6.42
CA ARG A 728 35.84 20.24 7.34
C ARG A 728 35.72 21.61 8.02
N GLN A 729 34.69 22.42 7.76
CA GLN A 729 34.62 23.79 8.30
C GLN A 729 33.49 24.08 9.30
N THR A 730 32.57 23.15 9.57
CA THR A 730 31.30 23.46 10.27
C THR A 730 31.11 22.77 11.62
N THR A 731 32.03 21.91 12.06
CA THR A 731 31.90 21.16 13.34
C THR A 731 32.04 21.99 14.61
N ASP A 732 32.48 23.25 14.53
CA ASP A 732 32.86 24.03 15.72
C ASP A 732 31.75 24.91 16.33
N SER A 733 30.51 24.90 15.84
CA SER A 733 29.57 25.97 16.22
C SER A 733 28.13 25.63 16.62
N ILE A 734 27.71 24.36 16.74
CA ILE A 734 26.25 24.10 16.90
C ILE A 734 25.78 23.55 18.25
N PHE A 735 26.63 23.08 19.18
CA PHE A 735 26.15 22.75 20.54
C PHE A 735 27.15 23.12 21.65
N PRO A 736 26.74 23.87 22.70
CA PRO A 736 27.54 23.99 23.91
C PRO A 736 27.55 22.64 24.62
N SER A 737 28.75 22.09 24.80
CA SER A 737 29.05 21.00 25.72
C SER A 737 28.41 21.26 27.09
N SER A 738 27.36 20.51 27.42
CA SER A 738 26.87 20.40 28.80
C SER A 738 27.73 19.35 29.50
N GLY A 739 28.92 19.75 29.90
CA GLY A 739 29.77 18.98 30.79
C GLY A 739 29.15 18.91 32.18
N LYS A 740 28.41 17.84 32.47
CA LYS A 740 28.21 17.37 33.84
C LYS A 740 29.30 16.34 34.14
N ASN A 741 30.28 16.75 34.92
CA ASN A 741 31.23 15.87 35.58
C ASN A 741 30.47 14.80 36.38
N VAL A 742 30.62 13.54 36.00
CA VAL A 742 30.39 12.40 36.89
C VAL A 742 31.72 11.67 37.03
N SER A 743 32.16 11.59 38.28
CA SER A 743 33.39 10.95 38.72
C SER A 743 33.44 9.49 38.32
N ALA A 744 34.63 9.05 37.93
CA ALA A 744 35.00 7.65 37.82
C ALA A 744 34.88 6.97 39.19
N GLU A 745 34.08 5.92 39.24
CA GLU A 745 34.26 4.66 39.98
C GLU A 745 32.89 3.98 40.06
N GLU A 746 32.66 3.01 39.18
CA GLU A 746 32.07 1.69 39.49
C GLU A 746 31.91 0.90 38.18
N GLN A 747 32.58 -0.25 38.12
CA GLN A 747 32.38 -1.28 37.11
C GLN A 747 31.02 -1.91 37.38
N GLU A 748 30.09 -1.88 36.43
CA GLU A 748 28.92 -2.75 36.46
C GLU A 748 28.96 -3.72 35.28
N GLU A 749 29.08 -4.99 35.66
CA GLU A 749 29.08 -6.18 34.82
C GLU A 749 27.71 -6.35 34.16
N TYR A 750 27.74 -6.59 32.85
CA TYR A 750 26.58 -6.97 32.05
C TYR A 750 26.15 -8.39 32.43
N TRP A 751 25.10 -8.52 33.23
CA TRP A 751 24.41 -9.78 33.48
C TRP A 751 23.16 -9.88 32.59
N ASP A 752 23.23 -10.86 31.69
CA ASP A 752 22.12 -11.45 30.96
C ASP A 752 21.26 -12.22 31.98
N SER A 753 20.00 -11.84 32.14
CA SER A 753 19.02 -12.62 32.92
C SER A 753 17.72 -12.69 32.14
N ASP A 754 17.53 -13.86 31.56
CA ASP A 754 16.23 -14.50 31.32
C ASP A 754 15.53 -14.76 32.69
N GLU A 755 14.25 -15.15 32.64
CA GLU A 755 13.28 -15.32 33.75
C GLU A 755 12.49 -14.02 34.06
N GLY A 756 11.16 -13.94 34.04
CA GLY A 756 10.10 -14.95 34.13
C GLY A 756 9.13 -14.51 35.23
N GLU A 757 7.96 -13.95 34.87
CA GLU A 757 6.79 -13.77 35.76
C GLU A 757 5.57 -14.13 34.88
N GLU A 758 5.00 -15.34 34.98
CA GLU A 758 4.00 -15.79 35.97
C GLU A 758 2.74 -14.92 35.96
N ASP A 759 1.78 -15.27 35.09
CA ASP A 759 0.38 -14.89 35.25
C ASP A 759 -0.46 -16.12 35.65
N GLU A 760 -1.40 -15.84 36.53
CA GLU A 760 -2.06 -16.72 37.49
C GLU A 760 -2.97 -17.78 36.86
N ALA A 761 -2.90 -19.00 37.40
CA ALA A 761 -3.84 -20.08 37.18
C ALA A 761 -4.71 -20.27 38.43
N GLU A 762 -6.04 -20.37 38.25
CA GLU A 762 -6.99 -21.09 39.13
C GLU A 762 -8.35 -21.27 38.38
N PRO A 763 -9.20 -22.25 38.74
CA PRO A 763 -8.93 -23.68 38.85
C PRO A 763 -10.00 -24.55 38.12
N PHE A 764 -9.63 -25.80 37.83
CA PHE A 764 -10.53 -26.86 37.37
C PHE A 764 -11.38 -27.41 38.52
N ASP A 765 -12.71 -27.46 38.35
CA ASP A 765 -13.60 -28.34 39.12
C ASP A 765 -13.84 -29.64 38.36
N LEU A 766 -13.65 -30.74 39.10
CA LEU A 766 -13.95 -32.13 38.74
C LEU A 766 -15.42 -32.44 39.05
N ASP A 767 -16.00 -33.30 38.20
CA ASP A 767 -17.04 -34.32 38.44
C ASP A 767 -17.91 -34.42 37.17
N VAL A 768 -18.32 -35.56 36.59
CA VAL A 768 -18.43 -36.97 37.00
C VAL A 768 -19.01 -37.72 35.76
N GLU A 769 -18.82 -39.05 35.67
CA GLU A 769 -19.56 -40.03 34.82
C GLU A 769 -19.30 -40.01 33.30
N ASP A 770 -19.24 -41.11 32.55
CA ASP A 770 -19.19 -42.56 32.83
C ASP A 770 -18.80 -43.22 31.49
N ASP A 771 -18.13 -44.38 31.57
CA ASP A 771 -17.98 -45.32 30.46
C ASP A 771 -19.36 -45.79 29.97
N GLU A 772 -19.58 -45.91 28.66
CA GLU A 772 -20.24 -47.09 28.07
C GLU A 772 -20.23 -47.10 26.52
N ASP A 773 -20.09 -48.32 26.02
CA ASP A 773 -19.96 -48.83 24.66
C ASP A 773 -21.17 -48.58 23.71
N PHE A 774 -21.02 -49.12 22.49
CA PHE A 774 -21.99 -49.48 21.43
C PHE A 774 -22.00 -48.56 20.20
N GLU A 775 -21.40 -48.97 19.09
CA GLU A 775 -21.91 -49.88 18.05
C GLU A 775 -22.99 -49.26 17.14
N GLU A 776 -22.66 -49.26 15.85
CA GLU A 776 -23.48 -49.58 14.67
C GLU A 776 -25.00 -49.29 14.60
N GLU A 777 -25.36 -48.81 13.39
CA GLU A 777 -26.66 -48.93 12.71
C GLU A 777 -27.87 -48.15 13.28
N ILE A 778 -28.29 -47.10 12.56
CA ILE A 778 -29.33 -47.14 11.49
C ILE A 778 -29.35 -45.79 10.76
#